data_AF-A0A0P4VTB7-F1
#
_entry.id   AF-A0A0P4VTB7-F1
#
_cell.length_a   1.000
_cell.length_b   1.000
_cell.length_c   1.000
_cell.angle_alpha   90.00
_cell.angle_beta   90.00
_cell.angle_gamma   90.00
#
_symmetry.space_group_name_H-M   'P 1'
#
loop_
_entity.id
_entity.type
_entity.pdbx_description
1 polymer ?
#
loop_
_entity_poly.entity_id
_entity_poly.type
_entity_poly.pdbx_seq_one_letter_code
_entity_poly.pdbx_strand_id
1 'polypeptide(L)'
;MSRRKLYLQAVSEGEEAVEEVRAEVSKVFAANAAGPSTYIKLYDQYTHLLDGSTCTAVHDFINNCGVLKEGKKQLANLQQLGGEAVQLRDMVPLGLILLNCQQVNHQLQQQVKELTTSILDYFVLRNKEHDKDICRSFDEMSTKLSQVTDVTAEIVELSNYLHICSSQTMTQLLQEIQNATDRLMFLLQFGKVPEDQVPLINRMYAWPHKIQEDFRLAEARLSHKRDLKETALKARVANFEKTLQIYHKELEDLRSRDNFIMKEIRVDTMKRNVEMLDRLTTQLHEAKEELQGINEEQSLLSWEMTKFPLLQSMVSLKEPYDRLWHTTYDFHQKYERWYNGPFEGLDAEAISDEVEEMWKTMFKLTKTFMDQVGSRRVAEYVKERIEKFRLHVPVLQCICSPGLRQRHWTQLGEHLGTELNLTPETSLADMIEAGLPKIQRKLEEISHAASKEFSLEKALEKMKGEWASVVFEFKPWRETGVSILAAVDDIQVLLDEHTQKVQTMRGSPYVKPFEAEIRSWEEKLLSMQDILDAWIKCQMTWLYLEPIFSSEDIMKQMPVEGRKFTRVDQTWRELMTTAVKDPHALVATQQPNMLPRLHECNRLLEEIQKGLNDYLEKKRLFFPRFFFLSNDELLEILSETKDPQRVQPHLKKCFEGISRLHFSPQQEIEGMISAEGELVQFSNRVIPAKARM
;
A
#
# COMPACT_ATOMS: atom_id res chain seq x y z
N MET A 1 -121.06 -54.88 68.13
CA MET A 1 -120.77 -55.70 66.92
C MET A 1 -119.45 -55.25 66.31
N SER A 2 -118.66 -56.22 65.84
CA SER A 2 -117.30 -56.08 65.31
C SER A 2 -117.27 -55.67 63.83
N ARG A 3 -116.27 -54.83 63.48
CA ARG A 3 -115.48 -54.74 62.22
C ARG A 3 -116.18 -54.76 60.84
N ARG A 4 -115.83 -53.75 60.02
CA ARG A 4 -114.87 -53.87 58.90
C ARG A 4 -114.26 -52.49 58.59
N LYS A 5 -112.93 -52.39 58.69
CA LYS A 5 -112.17 -51.23 58.18
C LYS A 5 -112.08 -51.36 56.66
N LEU A 6 -112.63 -50.41 55.92
CA LEU A 6 -112.39 -50.25 54.49
C LEU A 6 -111.06 -49.51 54.31
N TYR A 7 -110.14 -50.10 53.54
CA TYR A 7 -108.92 -49.45 53.09
C TYR A 7 -109.09 -49.17 51.59
N LEU A 8 -108.81 -47.94 51.16
CA LEU A 8 -108.63 -47.63 49.74
C LEU A 8 -107.26 -48.20 49.31
N GLN A 9 -107.26 -49.07 48.29
CA GLN A 9 -106.02 -49.48 47.63
C GLN A 9 -105.43 -48.29 46.87
N ALA A 10 -104.10 -48.18 46.84
CA ALA A 10 -103.42 -47.22 45.98
C ALA A 10 -103.62 -47.61 44.51
N VAL A 11 -103.87 -46.61 43.67
CA VAL A 11 -104.07 -46.75 42.22
C VAL A 11 -102.78 -47.29 41.59
N SER A 12 -102.86 -48.36 40.80
CA SER A 12 -101.71 -48.94 40.10
C SER A 12 -101.48 -48.26 38.74
N GLU A 13 -100.22 -48.21 38.28
CA GLU A 13 -99.88 -47.50 37.04
C GLU A 13 -100.52 -48.10 35.77
N GLY A 14 -100.92 -49.37 35.80
CA GLY A 14 -101.57 -50.05 34.68
C GLY A 14 -103.10 -50.01 34.73
N GLU A 15 -103.69 -49.20 35.61
CA GLU A 15 -105.13 -48.95 35.57
C GLU A 15 -105.46 -48.04 34.38
N GLU A 16 -106.46 -48.42 33.59
CA GLU A 16 -106.87 -47.74 32.34
C GLU A 16 -107.06 -46.22 32.53
N ALA A 17 -107.67 -45.81 33.65
CA ALA A 17 -107.87 -44.40 33.98
C ALA A 17 -106.53 -43.64 34.23
N VAL A 18 -105.51 -44.31 34.75
CA VAL A 18 -104.17 -43.70 34.95
C VAL A 18 -103.41 -43.61 33.63
N GLU A 19 -103.51 -44.63 32.77
CA GLU A 19 -102.91 -44.61 31.44
C GLU A 19 -103.53 -43.52 30.55
N GLU A 20 -104.86 -43.36 30.56
CA GLU A 20 -105.53 -42.26 29.84
C GLU A 20 -105.04 -40.88 30.31
N VAL A 21 -104.95 -40.67 31.62
CA VAL A 21 -104.46 -39.40 32.18
C VAL A 21 -102.98 -39.18 31.84
N ARG A 22 -102.13 -40.21 31.90
CA ARG A 22 -100.71 -40.11 31.52
C ARG A 22 -100.54 -39.82 30.02
N ALA A 23 -101.34 -40.45 29.17
CA ALA A 23 -101.34 -40.19 27.73
C ALA A 23 -101.77 -38.75 27.43
N GLU A 24 -102.80 -38.26 28.12
CA GLU A 24 -103.27 -36.88 27.98
C GLU A 24 -102.25 -35.87 28.50
N VAL A 25 -101.63 -36.11 29.66
CA VAL A 25 -100.52 -35.26 30.17
C VAL A 25 -99.35 -35.23 29.20
N SER A 26 -98.96 -36.38 28.63
CA SER A 26 -97.87 -36.45 27.65
C SER A 26 -98.20 -35.69 26.37
N LYS A 27 -99.45 -35.78 25.90
CA LYS A 27 -99.94 -35.03 24.75
C LYS A 27 -99.94 -33.53 25.00
N VAL A 28 -100.39 -33.09 26.17
CA VAL A 28 -100.37 -31.68 26.59
C VAL A 28 -98.93 -31.18 26.72
N PHE A 29 -98.02 -31.96 27.30
CA PHE A 29 -96.60 -31.60 27.39
C PHE A 29 -95.96 -31.48 26.01
N ALA A 30 -96.17 -32.46 25.12
CA ALA A 30 -95.64 -32.44 23.75
C ALA A 30 -96.16 -31.23 22.94
N ALA A 31 -97.43 -30.86 23.13
CA ALA A 31 -98.00 -29.68 22.49
C ALA A 31 -97.37 -28.36 22.99
N ASN A 32 -96.93 -28.29 24.25
CA ASN A 32 -96.28 -27.10 24.82
C ASN A 32 -94.76 -27.08 24.62
N ALA A 33 -94.12 -28.22 24.35
CA ALA A 33 -92.67 -28.32 24.14
C ALA A 33 -92.18 -27.73 22.81
N ALA A 34 -93.06 -27.55 21.81
CA ALA A 34 -92.69 -26.98 20.52
C ALA A 34 -92.39 -25.46 20.56
N GLY A 35 -92.96 -24.74 21.55
CA GLY A 35 -92.80 -23.30 21.71
C GLY A 35 -91.34 -22.87 21.86
N PRO A 36 -90.59 -23.40 22.85
CA PRO A 36 -89.18 -23.06 23.03
C PRO A 36 -88.30 -23.30 21.80
N SER A 37 -88.47 -24.44 21.13
CA SER A 37 -87.73 -24.78 19.91
C SER A 37 -88.03 -23.86 18.72
N THR A 38 -89.16 -23.17 18.75
CA THR A 38 -89.50 -22.15 17.75
C THR A 38 -88.94 -20.78 18.14
N TYR A 39 -88.98 -20.44 19.44
CA TYR A 39 -88.50 -19.16 19.95
C TYR A 39 -86.98 -19.01 19.83
N ILE A 40 -86.22 -20.10 20.00
CA ILE A 40 -84.75 -20.06 19.85
C ILE A 40 -84.30 -19.56 18.48
N LYS A 41 -85.08 -19.82 17.42
CA LYS A 41 -84.77 -19.36 16.05
C LYS A 41 -84.76 -17.83 15.90
N LEU A 42 -85.40 -17.09 16.81
CA LEU A 42 -85.32 -15.62 16.85
C LEU A 42 -83.88 -15.15 17.13
N TYR A 43 -83.07 -15.96 17.82
CA TYR A 43 -81.68 -15.64 18.14
C TYR A 43 -80.70 -16.05 17.03
N ASP A 44 -81.13 -16.81 16.03
CA ASP A 44 -80.27 -17.25 14.92
C ASP A 44 -79.63 -16.06 14.20
N GLN A 45 -80.35 -14.94 14.07
CA GLN A 45 -79.84 -13.71 13.48
C GLN A 45 -78.69 -13.07 14.27
N TYR A 46 -78.55 -13.36 15.56
CA TYR A 46 -77.46 -12.85 16.43
C TYR A 46 -76.33 -13.87 16.66
N THR A 47 -76.38 -15.03 16.00
CA THR A 47 -75.38 -16.09 16.15
C THR A 47 -73.96 -15.60 15.91
N HIS A 48 -73.76 -14.70 14.94
CA HIS A 48 -72.47 -14.11 14.58
C HIS A 48 -71.83 -13.26 15.70
N LEU A 49 -72.63 -12.78 16.67
CA LEU A 49 -72.12 -12.10 17.87
C LEU A 49 -71.74 -13.13 18.95
N LEU A 50 -72.54 -14.20 19.08
CA LEU A 50 -72.37 -15.24 20.09
C LEU A 50 -71.28 -16.27 19.77
N ASP A 51 -71.04 -16.56 18.48
CA ASP A 51 -70.00 -17.49 18.00
C ASP A 51 -68.60 -16.87 17.93
N GLY A 52 -68.49 -15.56 18.19
CA GLY A 52 -67.23 -14.81 18.21
C GLY A 52 -66.71 -14.37 16.83
N SER A 53 -67.40 -14.69 15.72
CA SER A 53 -66.97 -14.30 14.37
C SER A 53 -66.87 -12.79 14.18
N THR A 54 -67.82 -12.03 14.73
CA THR A 54 -67.80 -10.55 14.70
C THR A 54 -66.66 -9.97 15.53
N CYS A 55 -66.33 -10.60 16.66
CA CYS A 55 -65.21 -10.16 17.50
C CYS A 55 -63.88 -10.29 16.74
N THR A 56 -63.68 -11.41 16.05
CA THR A 56 -62.49 -11.63 15.21
C THR A 56 -62.42 -10.63 14.07
N ALA A 57 -63.53 -10.37 13.37
CA ALA A 57 -63.56 -9.39 12.28
C ALA A 57 -63.21 -7.96 12.73
N VAL A 58 -63.65 -7.55 13.93
CA VAL A 58 -63.30 -6.24 14.51
C VAL A 58 -61.83 -6.18 14.91
N HIS A 59 -61.29 -7.24 15.52
CA HIS A 59 -59.86 -7.30 15.85
C HIS A 59 -58.98 -7.31 14.59
N ASP A 60 -59.36 -8.05 13.55
CA ASP A 60 -58.66 -8.05 12.25
C ASP A 60 -58.72 -6.66 11.59
N PHE A 61 -59.83 -5.94 11.71
CA PHE A 61 -59.93 -4.56 11.23
C PHE A 61 -58.98 -3.61 11.96
N ILE A 62 -58.89 -3.73 13.29
CA ILE A 62 -57.97 -2.92 14.12
C ILE A 62 -56.51 -3.25 13.76
N ASN A 63 -56.18 -4.54 13.67
CA ASN A 63 -54.82 -5.01 13.36
C ASN A 63 -54.37 -4.64 11.94
N ASN A 64 -55.30 -4.61 10.97
CA ASN A 64 -55.00 -4.25 9.58
C ASN A 64 -55.16 -2.74 9.31
N CYS A 65 -55.05 -1.89 10.33
CA CYS A 65 -55.03 -0.44 10.21
C CYS A 65 -56.27 0.15 9.50
N GLY A 66 -57.45 -0.31 9.89
CA GLY A 66 -58.74 0.05 9.31
C GLY A 66 -58.96 1.55 9.02
N VAL A 67 -59.59 1.85 7.88
CA VAL A 67 -59.83 3.21 7.38
C VAL A 67 -61.09 3.80 7.99
N LEU A 68 -61.11 5.13 8.22
CA LEU A 68 -62.21 5.87 8.85
C LEU A 68 -63.59 5.56 8.26
N LYS A 69 -63.69 5.43 6.93
CA LYS A 69 -64.96 5.14 6.24
C LYS A 69 -65.53 3.77 6.60
N GLU A 70 -64.68 2.76 6.72
CA GLU A 70 -65.10 1.41 7.08
C GLU A 70 -65.40 1.31 8.58
N GLY A 71 -64.64 2.03 9.41
CA GLY A 71 -64.93 2.20 10.84
C GLY A 71 -66.32 2.79 11.10
N LYS A 72 -66.71 3.84 10.36
CA LYS A 72 -68.07 4.42 10.39
C LYS A 72 -69.16 3.39 10.10
N LYS A 73 -68.94 2.55 9.08
CA LYS A 73 -69.90 1.53 8.66
C LYS A 73 -70.03 0.42 9.70
N GLN A 74 -68.91 -0.08 10.24
CA GLN A 74 -68.92 -1.11 11.27
C GLN A 74 -69.57 -0.63 12.57
N LEU A 75 -69.28 0.61 13.01
CA LEU A 75 -69.91 1.19 14.19
C LEU A 75 -71.42 1.40 14.02
N ALA A 76 -71.87 1.88 12.85
CA ALA A 76 -73.30 2.03 12.58
C ALA A 76 -74.04 0.68 12.63
N ASN A 77 -73.44 -0.37 12.05
CA ASN A 77 -74.00 -1.73 12.10
C ASN A 77 -74.06 -2.26 13.55
N LEU A 78 -72.99 -2.11 14.34
CA LEU A 78 -72.96 -2.54 15.73
C LEU A 78 -73.98 -1.77 16.59
N GLN A 79 -74.13 -0.46 16.38
CA GLN A 79 -75.14 0.35 17.08
C GLN A 79 -76.56 -0.09 16.75
N GLN A 80 -76.84 -0.42 15.48
CA GLN A 80 -78.13 -0.97 15.08
C GLN A 80 -78.41 -2.32 15.78
N LEU A 81 -77.46 -3.25 15.71
CA LEU A 81 -77.57 -4.56 16.37
C LEU A 81 -77.75 -4.44 17.89
N GLY A 82 -77.04 -3.50 18.52
CA GLY A 82 -77.20 -3.19 19.95
C GLY A 82 -78.59 -2.66 20.27
N GLY A 83 -79.13 -1.77 19.43
CA GLY A 83 -80.49 -1.25 19.56
C GLY A 83 -81.55 -2.35 19.45
N GLU A 84 -81.37 -3.29 18.52
CA GLU A 84 -82.27 -4.46 18.35
C GLU A 84 -82.17 -5.42 19.54
N ALA A 85 -80.95 -5.68 20.05
CA ALA A 85 -80.73 -6.57 21.21
C ALA A 85 -81.35 -6.04 22.51
N VAL A 86 -81.53 -4.72 22.65
CA VAL A 86 -82.21 -4.11 23.81
C VAL A 86 -83.74 -4.31 23.75
N GLN A 87 -84.31 -4.53 22.57
CA GLN A 87 -85.75 -4.74 22.41
C GLN A 87 -86.19 -6.19 22.67
N LEU A 88 -85.24 -7.11 22.84
CA LEU A 88 -85.52 -8.52 23.14
C LEU A 88 -86.12 -8.66 24.55
N ARG A 89 -87.08 -9.60 24.69
CA ARG A 89 -87.75 -9.85 25.97
C ARG A 89 -86.92 -10.80 26.84
N ASP A 90 -86.76 -10.45 28.11
CA ASP A 90 -86.03 -11.28 29.08
C ASP A 90 -86.82 -12.48 29.59
N MET A 91 -88.15 -12.35 29.73
CA MET A 91 -89.02 -13.41 30.21
C MET A 91 -90.15 -13.64 29.21
N VAL A 92 -90.26 -14.87 28.70
CA VAL A 92 -91.18 -15.20 27.59
C VAL A 92 -92.08 -16.36 27.99
N PRO A 93 -93.37 -16.08 28.29
CA PRO A 93 -94.33 -17.13 28.65
C PRO A 93 -94.80 -17.88 27.39
N LEU A 94 -94.62 -19.21 27.38
CA LEU A 94 -94.97 -20.14 26.30
C LEU A 94 -95.86 -21.26 26.84
N GLY A 95 -97.10 -20.91 27.20
CA GLY A 95 -98.05 -21.87 27.78
C GLY A 95 -97.58 -22.38 29.14
N LEU A 96 -97.26 -23.67 29.23
CA LEU A 96 -96.75 -24.32 30.46
C LEU A 96 -95.27 -24.01 30.77
N ILE A 97 -94.53 -23.37 29.86
CA ILE A 97 -93.09 -23.11 30.00
C ILE A 97 -92.84 -21.59 30.04
N LEU A 98 -92.04 -21.11 30.98
CA LEU A 98 -91.53 -19.73 30.99
C LEU A 98 -90.04 -19.76 30.64
N LEU A 99 -89.66 -19.13 29.53
CA LEU A 99 -88.24 -19.00 29.15
C LEU A 99 -87.62 -17.75 29.77
N ASN A 100 -86.44 -17.92 30.36
CA ASN A 100 -85.60 -16.83 30.85
C ASN A 100 -84.42 -16.62 29.88
N CYS A 101 -84.44 -15.51 29.15
CA CYS A 101 -83.44 -15.09 28.19
C CYS A 101 -82.53 -13.96 28.70
N GLN A 102 -82.70 -13.52 29.96
CA GLN A 102 -82.00 -12.35 30.52
C GLN A 102 -80.48 -12.43 30.38
N GLN A 103 -79.89 -13.60 30.66
CA GLN A 103 -78.45 -13.80 30.59
C GLN A 103 -77.91 -13.66 29.16
N VAL A 104 -78.61 -14.22 28.18
CA VAL A 104 -78.22 -14.16 26.76
C VAL A 104 -78.38 -12.74 26.22
N ASN A 105 -79.48 -12.06 26.55
CA ASN A 105 -79.71 -10.67 26.15
C ASN A 105 -78.65 -9.73 26.73
N HIS A 106 -78.31 -9.88 28.02
CA HIS A 106 -77.26 -9.09 28.65
C HIS A 106 -75.90 -9.33 28.00
N GLN A 107 -75.57 -10.59 27.69
CA GLN A 107 -74.30 -10.94 27.04
C GLN A 107 -74.20 -10.34 25.63
N LEU A 108 -75.27 -10.38 24.83
CA LEU A 108 -75.35 -9.74 23.52
C LEU A 108 -75.10 -8.22 23.60
N GLN A 109 -75.80 -7.55 24.52
CA GLN A 109 -75.65 -6.11 24.73
C GLN A 109 -74.23 -5.73 25.18
N GLN A 110 -73.64 -6.53 26.07
CA GLN A 110 -72.28 -6.33 26.56
C GLN A 110 -71.25 -6.49 25.43
N GLN A 111 -71.34 -7.57 24.63
CA GLN A 111 -70.42 -7.79 23.51
C GLN A 111 -70.49 -6.66 22.47
N VAL A 112 -71.69 -6.21 22.10
CA VAL A 112 -71.84 -5.08 21.17
C VAL A 112 -71.20 -3.81 21.73
N LYS A 113 -71.37 -3.54 23.03
CA LYS A 113 -70.78 -2.38 23.71
C LYS A 113 -69.25 -2.46 23.76
N GLU A 114 -68.69 -3.62 24.06
CA GLU A 114 -67.24 -3.85 24.10
C GLU A 114 -66.62 -3.67 22.70
N LEU A 115 -67.20 -4.26 21.67
CA LEU A 115 -66.72 -4.12 20.28
C LEU A 115 -66.81 -2.67 19.78
N THR A 116 -67.88 -1.97 20.13
CA THR A 116 -68.04 -0.54 19.81
C THR A 116 -66.94 0.29 20.49
N THR A 117 -66.64 -0.01 21.75
CA THR A 117 -65.61 0.70 22.52
C THR A 117 -64.21 0.45 21.95
N SER A 118 -63.87 -0.79 21.60
CA SER A 118 -62.56 -1.15 21.01
C SER A 118 -62.28 -0.41 19.70
N ILE A 119 -63.27 -0.27 18.82
CA ILE A 119 -63.10 0.48 17.55
C ILE A 119 -62.89 1.97 17.83
N LEU A 120 -63.65 2.54 18.77
CA LEU A 120 -63.52 3.96 19.13
C LEU A 120 -62.16 4.25 19.76
N ASP A 121 -61.70 3.44 20.70
CA ASP A 121 -60.40 3.61 21.38
C ASP A 121 -59.24 3.56 20.39
N TYR A 122 -59.30 2.67 19.38
CA TYR A 122 -58.32 2.61 18.30
C TYR A 122 -58.24 3.93 17.50
N PHE A 123 -59.38 4.48 17.08
CA PHE A 123 -59.40 5.76 16.35
C PHE A 123 -58.99 6.95 17.24
N VAL A 124 -59.34 6.93 18.53
CA VAL A 124 -58.91 7.93 19.51
C VAL A 124 -57.39 7.95 19.66
N LEU A 125 -56.75 6.78 19.77
CA LEU A 125 -55.30 6.68 19.88
C LEU A 125 -54.59 7.15 18.59
N ARG A 126 -55.06 6.67 17.44
CA ARG A 126 -54.47 6.99 16.13
C ARG A 126 -54.60 8.47 15.80
N ASN A 127 -55.73 9.11 16.12
CA ASN A 127 -55.90 10.55 15.94
C ASN A 127 -54.93 11.35 16.81
N LYS A 128 -54.75 10.95 18.08
CA LYS A 128 -53.79 11.59 18.99
C LYS A 128 -52.36 11.55 18.47
N GLU A 129 -51.92 10.45 17.85
CA GLU A 129 -50.60 10.35 17.25
C GLU A 129 -50.45 11.26 16.03
N HIS A 130 -51.43 11.26 15.13
CA HIS A 130 -51.41 12.12 13.95
C HIS A 130 -51.43 13.61 14.32
N ASP A 131 -52.23 14.03 15.31
CA ASP A 131 -52.27 15.42 15.78
C ASP A 131 -50.93 15.85 16.41
N LYS A 132 -50.23 14.93 17.09
CA LYS A 132 -48.87 15.17 17.61
C LYS A 132 -47.84 15.35 16.51
N ASP A 133 -47.89 14.53 15.46
CA ASP A 133 -46.94 14.61 14.36
C ASP A 133 -47.10 15.92 13.58
N ILE A 134 -48.34 16.36 13.33
CA ILE A 134 -48.63 17.66 12.72
C ILE A 134 -48.02 18.79 13.57
N CYS A 135 -48.26 18.80 14.89
CA CYS A 135 -47.69 19.81 15.78
C CYS A 135 -46.16 19.81 15.77
N ARG A 136 -45.53 18.62 15.73
CA ARG A 136 -44.06 18.48 15.70
C ARG A 136 -43.46 19.07 14.43
N SER A 137 -44.07 18.83 13.27
CA SER A 137 -43.63 19.43 12.01
C SER A 137 -43.66 20.97 12.07
N PHE A 138 -44.69 21.57 12.69
CA PHE A 138 -44.72 23.01 12.92
C PHE A 138 -43.65 23.50 13.91
N ASP A 139 -43.39 22.75 15.00
CA ASP A 139 -42.34 23.08 15.97
C ASP A 139 -40.94 23.09 15.32
N GLU A 140 -40.64 22.07 14.50
CA GLU A 140 -39.36 21.95 13.80
C GLU A 140 -39.14 23.09 12.79
N MET A 141 -40.18 23.41 12.00
CA MET A 141 -40.15 24.56 11.09
C MET A 141 -39.91 25.88 11.84
N SER A 142 -40.68 26.13 12.90
CA SER A 142 -40.56 27.34 13.73
C SER A 142 -39.15 27.47 14.34
N THR A 143 -38.59 26.36 14.83
CA THR A 143 -37.23 26.32 15.40
C THR A 143 -36.17 26.64 14.35
N LYS A 144 -36.23 26.00 13.18
CA LYS A 144 -35.25 26.23 12.10
C LYS A 144 -35.34 27.66 11.55
N LEU A 145 -36.56 28.19 11.41
CA LEU A 145 -36.80 29.57 10.98
C LEU A 145 -36.51 30.62 12.05
N SER A 146 -36.26 30.23 13.30
CA SER A 146 -35.83 31.16 14.36
C SER A 146 -34.31 31.32 14.44
N GLN A 147 -33.54 30.53 13.70
CA GLN A 147 -32.08 30.59 13.71
C GLN A 147 -31.54 31.90 13.12
N VAL A 148 -30.46 32.42 13.73
CA VAL A 148 -29.76 33.63 13.30
C VAL A 148 -28.35 33.26 12.89
N THR A 149 -27.95 33.69 11.70
CA THR A 149 -26.63 33.44 11.12
C THR A 149 -26.14 34.68 10.37
N ASP A 150 -24.82 34.83 10.32
CA ASP A 150 -24.11 35.85 9.55
C ASP A 150 -23.31 35.25 8.39
N VAL A 151 -23.47 33.96 8.08
CA VAL A 151 -22.80 33.28 6.97
C VAL A 151 -23.69 33.31 5.72
N THR A 152 -23.17 33.82 4.60
CA THR A 152 -23.95 34.02 3.36
C THR A 152 -24.59 32.71 2.84
N ALA A 153 -23.87 31.59 2.89
CA ALA A 153 -24.40 30.28 2.49
C ALA A 153 -25.59 29.83 3.35
N GLU A 154 -25.49 29.97 4.67
CA GLU A 154 -26.56 29.59 5.60
C GLU A 154 -27.78 30.51 5.48
N ILE A 155 -27.58 31.81 5.21
CA ILE A 155 -28.68 32.75 4.93
C ILE A 155 -29.46 32.30 3.68
N VAL A 156 -28.75 31.95 2.60
CA VAL A 156 -29.36 31.47 1.35
C VAL A 156 -30.09 30.14 1.56
N GLU A 157 -29.50 29.21 2.31
CA GLU A 157 -30.15 27.94 2.66
C GLU A 157 -31.45 28.17 3.45
N LEU A 158 -31.41 29.03 4.48
CA LEU A 158 -32.58 29.37 5.27
C LEU A 158 -33.66 30.11 4.45
N SER A 159 -33.26 30.96 3.50
CA SER A 159 -34.20 31.60 2.56
C SER A 159 -34.87 30.58 1.62
N ASN A 160 -34.11 29.63 1.08
CA ASN A 160 -34.67 28.55 0.26
C ASN A 160 -35.60 27.64 1.09
N TYR A 161 -35.20 27.33 2.33
CA TYR A 161 -36.02 26.55 3.26
C TYR A 161 -37.33 27.27 3.58
N LEU A 162 -37.30 28.58 3.85
CA LEU A 162 -38.49 29.41 4.05
C LEU A 162 -39.43 29.34 2.84
N HIS A 163 -38.89 29.46 1.62
CA HIS A 163 -39.68 29.37 0.39
C HIS A 163 -40.34 28.00 0.20
N ILE A 164 -39.62 26.91 0.45
CA ILE A 164 -40.17 25.55 0.39
C ILE A 164 -41.26 25.36 1.45
N CYS A 165 -41.02 25.83 2.67
CA CYS A 165 -41.99 25.76 3.76
C CYS A 165 -43.28 26.52 3.44
N SER A 166 -43.17 27.73 2.91
CA SER A 166 -44.32 28.58 2.59
C SER A 166 -45.11 28.10 1.37
N SER A 167 -44.46 27.48 0.38
CA SER A 167 -45.10 27.07 -0.87
C SER A 167 -45.64 25.63 -0.85
N GLN A 168 -44.85 24.68 -0.36
CA GLN A 168 -45.14 23.25 -0.47
C GLN A 168 -45.57 22.66 0.87
N THR A 169 -44.73 22.79 1.90
CA THR A 169 -44.96 22.13 3.20
C THR A 169 -46.20 22.67 3.91
N MET A 170 -46.47 23.97 3.82
CA MET A 170 -47.68 24.58 4.40
C MET A 170 -48.96 23.99 3.80
N THR A 171 -49.00 23.85 2.47
CA THR A 171 -50.15 23.30 1.75
C THR A 171 -50.45 21.86 2.20
N GLN A 172 -49.41 21.05 2.37
CA GLN A 172 -49.53 19.68 2.87
C GLN A 172 -50.05 19.63 4.32
N LEU A 173 -49.49 20.45 5.22
CA LEU A 173 -49.89 20.47 6.62
C LEU A 173 -51.32 20.99 6.82
N LEU A 174 -51.76 21.97 6.02
CA LEU A 174 -53.15 22.43 6.03
C LEU A 174 -54.12 21.34 5.57
N GLN A 175 -53.73 20.54 4.58
CA GLN A 175 -54.52 19.38 4.15
C GLN A 175 -54.61 18.31 5.24
N GLU A 176 -53.52 18.05 5.98
CA GLU A 176 -53.55 17.11 7.11
C GLU A 176 -54.42 17.62 8.28
N ILE A 177 -54.42 18.93 8.57
CA ILE A 177 -55.35 19.53 9.54
C ILE A 177 -56.82 19.36 9.09
N GLN A 178 -57.09 19.49 7.79
CA GLN A 178 -58.42 19.23 7.25
C GLN A 178 -58.82 17.76 7.44
N ASN A 179 -57.91 16.82 7.17
CA ASN A 179 -58.13 15.39 7.43
C ASN A 179 -58.36 15.09 8.93
N ALA A 180 -57.65 15.78 9.82
CA ALA A 180 -57.85 15.69 11.27
C ALA A 180 -59.23 16.19 11.69
N THR A 181 -59.77 17.20 11.00
CA THR A 181 -61.14 17.69 11.21
C THR A 181 -62.19 16.62 10.91
N ASP A 182 -62.04 15.88 9.81
CA ASP A 182 -62.96 14.77 9.47
C ASP A 182 -62.91 13.63 10.49
N ARG A 183 -61.72 13.37 11.06
CA ARG A 183 -61.51 12.38 12.11
C ARG A 183 -62.08 12.83 13.46
N LEU A 184 -61.99 14.12 13.78
CA LEU A 184 -62.59 14.70 14.98
C LEU A 184 -64.13 14.68 14.89
N MET A 185 -64.69 15.06 13.74
CA MET A 185 -66.13 14.98 13.49
C MET A 185 -66.66 13.55 13.63
N PHE A 186 -65.88 12.56 13.20
CA PHE A 186 -66.19 11.14 13.43
C PHE A 186 -66.25 10.78 14.93
N LEU A 187 -65.24 11.19 15.72
CA LEU A 187 -65.24 10.91 17.16
C LEU A 187 -66.38 11.60 17.90
N LEU A 188 -66.76 12.82 17.50
CA LEU A 188 -67.92 13.53 18.06
C LEU A 188 -69.26 12.86 17.70
N GLN A 189 -69.33 12.19 16.54
CA GLN A 189 -70.54 11.50 16.09
C GLN A 189 -70.75 10.14 16.79
N PHE A 190 -69.68 9.35 16.99
CA PHE A 190 -69.80 7.97 17.47
C PHE A 190 -69.27 7.73 18.90
N GLY A 191 -68.49 8.66 19.45
CA GLY A 191 -67.83 8.49 20.75
C GLY A 191 -67.68 9.81 21.53
N LYS A 192 -66.69 9.84 22.43
CA LYS A 192 -66.32 11.06 23.18
C LYS A 192 -64.84 11.35 22.95
N VAL A 193 -64.51 12.62 22.78
CA VAL A 193 -63.11 13.07 22.73
C VAL A 193 -62.58 13.11 24.17
N PRO A 194 -61.47 12.44 24.49
CA PRO A 194 -60.86 12.51 25.80
C PRO A 194 -60.43 13.94 26.16
N GLU A 195 -60.66 14.37 27.41
CA GLU A 195 -60.34 15.73 27.86
C GLU A 195 -58.85 16.06 27.75
N ASP A 196 -57.96 15.06 27.86
CA ASP A 196 -56.51 15.23 27.73
C ASP A 196 -56.05 15.55 26.31
N GLN A 197 -56.88 15.30 25.29
CA GLN A 197 -56.57 15.57 23.88
C GLN A 197 -56.98 16.97 23.43
N VAL A 198 -57.91 17.61 24.13
CA VAL A 198 -58.44 18.94 23.78
C VAL A 198 -57.33 20.01 23.67
N PRO A 199 -56.34 20.09 24.58
CA PRO A 199 -55.24 21.05 24.44
C PRO A 199 -54.38 20.82 23.19
N LEU A 200 -54.15 19.56 22.80
CA LEU A 200 -53.37 19.20 21.61
C LEU A 200 -54.10 19.61 20.33
N ILE A 201 -55.40 19.32 20.26
CA ILE A 201 -56.26 19.69 19.14
C ILE A 201 -56.31 21.23 18.99
N ASN A 202 -56.53 21.96 20.09
CA ASN A 202 -56.52 23.43 20.08
C ASN A 202 -55.17 24.00 19.61
N ARG A 203 -54.06 23.39 20.04
CA ARG A 203 -52.72 23.77 19.61
C ARG A 203 -52.51 23.51 18.10
N MET A 204 -52.95 22.37 17.59
CA MET A 204 -52.86 22.02 16.17
C MET A 204 -53.60 23.05 15.29
N TYR A 205 -54.82 23.43 15.66
CA TYR A 205 -55.59 24.43 14.91
C TYR A 205 -55.04 25.87 15.04
N ALA A 206 -54.32 26.18 16.13
CA ALA A 206 -53.69 27.47 16.32
C ALA A 206 -52.37 27.63 15.51
N TRP A 207 -51.69 26.53 15.20
CA TRP A 207 -50.38 26.54 14.51
C TRP A 207 -50.35 27.29 13.18
N PRO A 208 -51.32 27.12 12.25
CA PRO A 208 -51.32 27.83 10.98
C PRO A 208 -51.26 29.35 11.11
N HIS A 209 -51.91 29.92 12.13
CA HIS A 209 -51.85 31.36 12.39
C HIS A 209 -50.51 31.75 13.03
N LYS A 210 -49.99 30.93 13.96
CA LYS A 210 -48.73 31.22 14.65
C LYS A 210 -47.53 31.20 13.69
N ILE A 211 -47.45 30.18 12.84
CA ILE A 211 -46.32 29.99 11.93
C ILE A 211 -46.27 31.06 10.82
N GLN A 212 -47.42 31.68 10.46
CA GLN A 212 -47.44 32.81 9.53
C GLN A 212 -46.68 34.03 10.08
N GLU A 213 -46.78 34.27 11.40
CA GLU A 213 -46.00 35.33 12.04
C GLU A 213 -44.51 34.98 12.07
N ASP A 214 -44.17 33.71 12.34
CA ASP A 214 -42.78 33.23 12.28
C ASP A 214 -42.20 33.37 10.86
N PHE A 215 -42.98 33.08 9.81
CA PHE A 215 -42.58 33.30 8.42
C PHE A 215 -42.32 34.77 8.13
N ARG A 216 -43.22 35.66 8.56
CA ARG A 216 -43.08 37.12 8.37
C ARG A 216 -41.82 37.65 9.06
N LEU A 217 -41.56 37.21 10.28
CA LEU A 217 -40.36 37.60 11.05
C LEU A 217 -39.09 37.03 10.43
N ALA A 218 -39.10 35.77 10.00
CA ALA A 218 -37.97 35.13 9.32
C ALA A 218 -37.68 35.79 7.97
N GLU A 219 -38.70 36.11 7.18
CA GLU A 219 -38.57 36.81 5.89
C GLU A 219 -37.95 38.20 6.07
N ALA A 220 -38.48 39.01 7.00
CA ALA A 220 -37.92 40.33 7.28
C ALA A 220 -36.47 40.26 7.75
N ARG A 221 -36.13 39.29 8.62
CA ARG A 221 -34.77 39.09 9.13
C ARG A 221 -33.80 38.65 8.04
N LEU A 222 -34.18 37.63 7.25
CA LEU A 222 -33.34 37.09 6.19
C LEU A 222 -33.16 38.10 5.06
N SER A 223 -34.21 38.85 4.69
CA SER A 223 -34.11 39.95 3.73
C SER A 223 -33.12 41.01 4.22
N HIS A 224 -33.25 41.49 5.46
CA HIS A 224 -32.34 42.50 6.00
C HIS A 224 -30.88 42.01 6.06
N LYS A 225 -30.65 40.77 6.49
CA LYS A 225 -29.31 40.17 6.53
C LYS A 225 -28.72 39.97 5.13
N ARG A 226 -29.54 39.56 4.17
CA ARG A 226 -29.16 39.46 2.75
C ARG A 226 -28.77 40.82 2.20
N ASP A 227 -29.55 41.88 2.46
CA ASP A 227 -29.25 43.25 2.01
C ASP A 227 -27.91 43.76 2.56
N LEU A 228 -27.60 43.46 3.82
CA LEU A 228 -26.30 43.79 4.43
C LEU A 228 -25.15 43.06 3.73
N LYS A 229 -25.31 41.77 3.43
CA LYS A 229 -24.29 40.98 2.71
C LYS A 229 -24.11 41.44 1.28
N GLU A 230 -25.19 41.73 0.57
CA GLU A 230 -25.15 42.30 -0.77
C GLU A 230 -24.45 43.66 -0.79
N THR A 231 -24.71 44.53 0.21
CA THR A 231 -24.03 45.81 0.34
C THR A 231 -22.54 45.65 0.63
N ALA A 232 -22.18 44.73 1.53
CA ALA A 232 -20.79 44.42 1.86
C ALA A 232 -20.03 43.83 0.65
N LEU A 233 -20.67 42.94 -0.10
CA LEU A 233 -20.09 42.33 -1.30
C LEU A 233 -19.86 43.38 -2.40
N LYS A 234 -20.80 44.31 -2.63
CA LYS A 234 -20.58 45.46 -3.53
C LYS A 234 -19.37 46.30 -3.13
N ALA A 235 -19.22 46.58 -1.84
CA ALA A 235 -18.06 47.32 -1.33
C ALA A 235 -16.75 46.53 -1.50
N ARG A 236 -16.79 45.21 -1.25
CA ARG A 236 -15.64 44.29 -1.42
C ARG A 236 -15.18 44.24 -2.87
N VAL A 237 -16.11 44.09 -3.82
CA VAL A 237 -15.83 44.13 -5.28
C VAL A 237 -15.20 45.47 -5.68
N ALA A 238 -15.75 46.61 -5.23
CA ALA A 238 -15.21 47.92 -5.55
C ALA A 238 -13.81 48.17 -4.94
N ASN A 239 -13.55 47.66 -3.73
CA ASN A 239 -12.23 47.73 -3.10
C ASN A 239 -11.22 46.80 -3.79
N PHE A 240 -11.65 45.63 -4.22
CA PHE A 240 -10.82 44.70 -4.98
C PHE A 240 -10.40 45.32 -6.32
N GLU A 241 -11.32 45.97 -7.04
CA GLU A 241 -10.99 46.69 -8.28
C GLU A 241 -9.95 47.80 -8.06
N LYS A 242 -10.10 48.61 -6.99
CA LYS A 242 -9.10 49.62 -6.62
C LYS A 242 -7.74 49.01 -6.29
N THR A 243 -7.73 47.87 -5.60
CA THR A 243 -6.50 47.16 -5.24
C THR A 243 -5.78 46.64 -6.48
N LEU A 244 -6.52 46.04 -7.42
CA LEU A 244 -5.97 45.63 -8.71
C LEU A 244 -5.42 46.81 -9.52
N GLN A 245 -6.06 47.98 -9.46
CA GLN A 245 -5.54 49.19 -10.10
C GLN A 245 -4.22 49.67 -9.48
N ILE A 246 -4.04 49.53 -8.16
CA ILE A 246 -2.78 49.85 -7.48
C ILE A 246 -1.67 48.90 -7.97
N TYR A 247 -1.92 47.59 -7.95
CA TYR A 247 -0.94 46.61 -8.44
C TYR A 247 -0.62 46.82 -9.92
N HIS A 248 -1.64 47.14 -10.73
CA HIS A 248 -1.45 47.45 -12.14
C HIS A 248 -0.58 48.69 -12.34
N LYS A 249 -0.81 49.73 -11.55
CA LYS A 249 0.03 50.93 -11.56
C LYS A 249 1.47 50.62 -11.15
N GLU A 250 1.70 49.79 -10.14
CA GLU A 250 3.06 49.36 -9.76
C GLU A 250 3.78 48.62 -10.89
N LEU A 251 3.07 47.76 -11.63
CA LEU A 251 3.61 47.07 -12.81
C LEU A 251 3.86 48.03 -13.98
N GLU A 252 2.95 48.98 -14.22
CA GLU A 252 3.11 50.02 -15.24
C GLU A 252 4.25 50.99 -14.90
N ASP A 253 4.45 51.33 -13.62
CA ASP A 253 5.56 52.15 -13.15
C ASP A 253 6.91 51.43 -13.37
N LEU A 254 6.95 50.09 -13.28
CA LEU A 254 8.11 49.30 -13.68
C LEU A 254 8.33 49.32 -15.20
N ARG A 255 7.22 49.29 -15.97
CA ARG A 255 7.24 49.32 -17.45
C ARG A 255 7.65 50.68 -18.00
N SER A 256 7.16 51.78 -17.42
CA SER A 256 7.39 53.16 -17.87
C SER A 256 8.73 53.72 -17.41
N ARG A 257 9.53 52.95 -16.66
CA ARG A 257 10.95 53.22 -16.43
C ARG A 257 11.74 52.96 -17.72
N ASP A 258 11.48 53.77 -18.74
CA ASP A 258 12.19 53.73 -20.03
C ASP A 258 13.63 54.26 -19.94
N ASN A 259 14.00 54.84 -18.80
CA ASN A 259 15.35 55.31 -18.50
C ASN A 259 16.08 54.37 -17.53
N PHE A 260 16.07 53.06 -17.77
CA PHE A 260 17.14 52.20 -17.23
C PHE A 260 18.46 52.61 -17.91
N ILE A 261 19.08 53.68 -17.41
CA ILE A 261 20.40 54.13 -17.84
C ILE A 261 21.38 53.01 -17.44
N MET A 262 22.32 52.64 -18.31
CA MET A 262 23.38 51.63 -18.03
C MET A 262 24.12 51.84 -16.68
N LYS A 263 24.08 53.04 -16.09
CA LYS A 263 24.61 53.35 -14.74
C LYS A 263 23.82 52.73 -13.58
N GLU A 264 22.60 52.27 -13.80
CA GLU A 264 21.67 51.75 -12.79
C GLU A 264 21.54 50.23 -12.78
N ILE A 265 22.24 49.48 -13.65
CA ILE A 265 22.36 48.00 -13.56
C ILE A 265 23.38 47.65 -12.46
N ARG A 266 23.12 48.16 -11.25
CA ARG A 266 23.85 47.85 -10.02
C ARG A 266 23.12 46.71 -9.31
N VAL A 267 23.88 45.97 -8.51
CA VAL A 267 23.36 44.86 -7.69
C VAL A 267 22.14 45.28 -6.87
N ASP A 268 22.18 46.48 -6.28
CA ASP A 268 21.07 47.01 -5.48
C ASP A 268 19.79 47.22 -6.30
N THR A 269 19.90 47.66 -7.55
CA THR A 269 18.74 47.87 -8.44
C THR A 269 18.16 46.54 -8.90
N MET A 270 19.01 45.57 -9.27
CA MET A 270 18.58 44.22 -9.64
C MET A 270 17.82 43.57 -8.49
N LYS A 271 18.40 43.61 -7.28
CA LYS A 271 17.80 43.06 -6.06
C LYS A 271 16.46 43.71 -5.74
N ARG A 272 16.37 45.04 -5.78
CA ARG A 272 15.10 45.76 -5.55
C ARG A 272 14.01 45.39 -6.55
N ASN A 273 14.37 45.21 -7.82
CA ASN A 273 13.41 44.84 -8.86
C ASN A 273 12.92 43.40 -8.66
N VAL A 274 13.82 42.47 -8.31
CA VAL A 274 13.46 41.09 -7.92
C VAL A 274 12.53 41.10 -6.70
N GLU A 275 12.91 41.76 -5.61
CA GLU A 275 12.08 41.86 -4.39
C GLU A 275 10.71 42.50 -4.66
N MET A 276 10.63 43.50 -5.55
CA MET A 276 9.37 44.10 -5.97
C MET A 276 8.52 43.11 -6.76
N LEU A 277 9.13 42.38 -7.69
CA LEU A 277 8.45 41.37 -8.50
C LEU A 277 7.97 40.21 -7.61
N ASP A 278 8.74 39.75 -6.65
CA ASP A 278 8.34 38.72 -5.69
C ASP A 278 7.15 39.17 -4.85
N ARG A 279 7.19 40.41 -4.32
CA ARG A 279 6.04 40.99 -3.61
C ARG A 279 4.79 41.03 -4.50
N LEU A 280 4.92 41.47 -5.74
CA LEU A 280 3.82 41.46 -6.70
C LEU A 280 3.33 40.05 -7.01
N THR A 281 4.20 39.04 -7.05
CA THR A 281 3.82 37.63 -7.21
C THR A 281 2.92 37.19 -6.07
N THR A 282 3.33 37.46 -4.82
CA THR A 282 2.53 37.14 -3.63
C THR A 282 1.19 37.87 -3.64
N GLN A 283 1.20 39.18 -3.91
CA GLN A 283 -0.02 40.00 -3.97
C GLN A 283 -1.00 39.55 -5.06
N LEU A 284 -0.50 39.14 -6.24
CA LEU A 284 -1.35 38.62 -7.32
C LEU A 284 -1.90 37.23 -7.00
N HIS A 285 -1.16 36.42 -6.24
CA HIS A 285 -1.65 35.14 -5.74
C HIS A 285 -2.78 35.33 -4.73
N GLU A 286 -2.58 36.19 -3.72
CA GLU A 286 -3.62 36.57 -2.76
C GLU A 286 -4.84 37.17 -3.45
N ALA A 287 -4.65 38.01 -4.47
CA ALA A 287 -5.75 38.57 -5.25
C ALA A 287 -6.53 37.49 -6.03
N LYS A 288 -5.87 36.41 -6.46
CA LYS A 288 -6.53 35.29 -7.12
C LYS A 288 -7.41 34.49 -6.15
N GLU A 289 -6.93 34.26 -4.92
CA GLU A 289 -7.71 33.62 -3.86
C GLU A 289 -8.90 34.48 -3.44
N GLU A 290 -8.69 35.79 -3.28
CA GLU A 290 -9.75 36.75 -2.97
C GLU A 290 -10.82 36.80 -4.06
N LEU A 291 -10.43 36.76 -5.35
CA LEU A 291 -11.36 36.66 -6.47
C LEU A 291 -12.19 35.38 -6.43
N GLN A 292 -11.58 34.25 -6.04
CA GLN A 292 -12.32 33.01 -5.88
C GLN A 292 -13.38 33.15 -4.77
N GLY A 293 -13.01 33.71 -3.61
CA GLY A 293 -13.95 33.96 -2.52
C GLY A 293 -15.08 34.91 -2.90
N ILE A 294 -14.81 35.96 -3.69
CA ILE A 294 -15.84 36.87 -4.23
C ILE A 294 -16.79 36.12 -5.17
N ASN A 295 -16.27 35.30 -6.09
CA ASN A 295 -17.08 34.55 -7.05
C ASN A 295 -17.97 33.50 -6.37
N GLU A 296 -17.45 32.82 -5.36
CA GLU A 296 -18.22 31.89 -4.53
C GLU A 296 -19.39 32.59 -3.84
N GLU A 297 -19.14 33.76 -3.22
CA GLU A 297 -20.17 34.56 -2.57
C GLU A 297 -21.20 35.15 -3.56
N GLN A 298 -20.74 35.60 -4.74
CA GLN A 298 -21.63 36.03 -5.84
C GLN A 298 -22.53 34.89 -6.31
N SER A 299 -21.99 33.68 -6.46
CA SER A 299 -22.77 32.51 -6.87
C SER A 299 -23.83 32.15 -5.83
N LEU A 300 -23.51 32.20 -4.53
CA LEU A 300 -24.47 31.94 -3.45
C LEU A 300 -25.64 32.94 -3.49
N LEU A 301 -25.36 34.22 -3.75
CA LEU A 301 -26.37 35.27 -3.86
C LEU A 301 -27.07 35.32 -5.22
N SER A 302 -26.75 34.40 -6.14
CA SER A 302 -27.26 34.35 -7.51
C SER A 302 -26.96 35.62 -8.33
N TRP A 303 -25.80 36.24 -8.06
CA TRP A 303 -25.27 37.35 -8.86
C TRP A 303 -24.45 36.82 -10.04
N GLU A 304 -24.33 37.64 -11.09
CA GLU A 304 -23.42 37.32 -12.19
C GLU A 304 -21.96 37.41 -11.71
N MET A 305 -21.20 36.34 -11.93
CA MET A 305 -19.79 36.28 -11.54
C MET A 305 -18.99 37.37 -12.26
N THR A 306 -18.33 38.21 -11.47
CA THR A 306 -17.53 39.30 -12.02
C THR A 306 -16.22 38.76 -12.57
N LYS A 307 -16.00 38.97 -13.87
CA LYS A 307 -14.72 38.64 -14.50
C LYS A 307 -13.75 39.80 -14.29
N PHE A 308 -12.53 39.49 -13.87
CA PHE A 308 -11.43 40.46 -13.80
C PHE A 308 -10.32 40.11 -14.80
N PRO A 309 -10.50 40.44 -16.11
CA PRO A 309 -9.47 40.22 -17.12
C PRO A 309 -8.14 40.90 -16.79
N LEU A 310 -8.18 42.01 -16.04
CA LEU A 310 -7.00 42.77 -15.61
C LEU A 310 -6.04 41.92 -14.77
N LEU A 311 -6.54 41.04 -13.89
CA LEU A 311 -5.69 40.18 -13.08
C LEU A 311 -4.92 39.17 -13.97
N GLN A 312 -5.61 38.58 -14.95
CA GLN A 312 -4.99 37.64 -15.89
C GLN A 312 -3.98 38.32 -16.80
N SER A 313 -4.32 39.52 -17.30
CA SER A 313 -3.40 40.30 -18.12
C SER A 313 -2.16 40.71 -17.31
N MET A 314 -2.30 41.11 -16.05
CA MET A 314 -1.18 41.44 -15.17
C MET A 314 -0.23 40.27 -14.92
N VAL A 315 -0.75 39.07 -14.64
CA VAL A 315 0.08 37.86 -14.45
C VAL A 315 0.88 37.57 -15.73
N SER A 316 0.23 37.64 -16.88
CA SER A 316 0.89 37.42 -18.18
C SER A 316 1.89 38.53 -18.54
N LEU A 317 1.57 39.79 -18.20
CA LEU A 317 2.42 40.94 -18.45
C LEU A 317 3.66 40.95 -17.54
N LYS A 318 3.55 40.48 -16.30
CA LYS A 318 4.64 40.43 -15.32
C LYS A 318 5.67 39.35 -15.65
N GLU A 319 5.24 38.19 -16.15
CA GLU A 319 6.08 37.00 -16.38
C GLU A 319 7.41 37.30 -17.12
N PRO A 320 7.44 38.06 -18.24
CA PRO A 320 8.70 38.40 -18.90
C PRO A 320 9.64 39.26 -18.04
N TYR A 321 9.11 40.17 -17.22
CA TYR A 321 9.91 41.03 -16.33
C TYR A 321 10.47 40.23 -15.17
N ASP A 322 9.69 39.30 -14.65
CA ASP A 322 10.10 38.35 -13.64
C ASP A 322 11.33 37.57 -14.09
N ARG A 323 11.23 36.93 -15.24
CA ARG A 323 12.37 36.21 -15.85
C ARG A 323 13.56 37.12 -16.14
N LEU A 324 13.33 38.35 -16.61
CA LEU A 324 14.40 39.29 -16.89
C LEU A 324 15.22 39.61 -15.64
N TRP A 325 14.57 40.05 -14.57
CA TRP A 325 15.26 40.55 -13.40
C TRP A 325 15.84 39.43 -12.53
N HIS A 326 15.14 38.29 -12.39
CA HIS A 326 15.68 37.11 -11.72
C HIS A 326 16.91 36.57 -12.42
N THR A 327 16.84 36.30 -13.72
CA THR A 327 18.01 35.80 -14.47
C THR A 327 19.15 36.82 -14.48
N THR A 328 18.85 38.13 -14.48
CA THR A 328 19.89 39.18 -14.37
C THR A 328 20.60 39.15 -13.02
N TYR A 329 19.84 39.07 -11.92
CA TYR A 329 20.38 39.04 -10.57
C TYR A 329 21.13 37.74 -10.28
N ASP A 330 20.53 36.61 -10.65
CA ASP A 330 21.12 35.28 -10.49
C ASP A 330 22.43 35.16 -11.25
N PHE A 331 22.46 35.58 -12.52
CA PHE A 331 23.70 35.57 -13.30
C PHE A 331 24.75 36.46 -12.65
N HIS A 332 24.39 37.62 -12.12
CA HIS A 332 25.35 38.48 -11.44
C HIS A 332 25.96 37.81 -10.20
N GLN A 333 25.12 37.26 -9.30
CA GLN A 333 25.60 36.57 -8.11
C GLN A 333 26.47 35.35 -8.44
N LYS A 334 26.02 34.56 -9.43
CA LYS A 334 26.72 33.36 -9.87
C LYS A 334 28.00 33.69 -10.62
N TYR A 335 28.03 34.76 -11.42
CA TYR A 335 29.25 35.24 -12.07
C TYR A 335 30.31 35.62 -11.04
N GLU A 336 29.97 36.33 -9.96
CA GLU A 336 30.93 36.63 -8.89
C GLU A 336 31.52 35.36 -8.30
N ARG A 337 30.70 34.33 -8.07
CA ARG A 337 31.16 33.03 -7.57
C ARG A 337 32.01 32.26 -8.58
N TRP A 338 31.61 32.20 -9.85
CA TRP A 338 32.26 31.38 -10.87
C TRP A 338 33.51 32.03 -11.47
N TYR A 339 33.53 33.36 -11.55
CA TYR A 339 34.61 34.12 -12.17
C TYR A 339 35.62 34.62 -11.12
N ASN A 340 35.16 35.26 -10.04
CA ASN A 340 36.03 35.86 -9.02
C ASN A 340 36.24 34.95 -7.79
N GLY A 341 35.37 33.97 -7.58
CA GLY A 341 35.51 32.99 -6.49
C GLY A 341 36.47 31.85 -6.82
N PRO A 342 36.84 31.03 -5.82
CA PRO A 342 37.70 29.86 -6.02
C PRO A 342 37.10 28.89 -7.04
N PHE A 343 37.91 28.45 -8.01
CA PHE A 343 37.43 27.48 -9.01
C PHE A 343 37.46 26.03 -8.48
N GLU A 344 38.22 25.77 -7.41
CA GLU A 344 38.26 24.45 -6.77
C GLU A 344 36.87 24.05 -6.25
N GLY A 345 36.41 22.85 -6.61
CA GLY A 345 35.09 22.34 -6.24
C GLY A 345 33.92 22.88 -7.09
N LEU A 346 34.18 23.70 -8.12
CA LEU A 346 33.16 24.06 -9.10
C LEU A 346 32.89 22.90 -10.08
N ASP A 347 31.61 22.65 -10.35
CA ASP A 347 31.17 21.75 -11.41
C ASP A 347 31.04 22.52 -12.72
N ALA A 348 32.08 22.42 -13.56
CA ALA A 348 32.14 23.15 -14.81
C ALA A 348 31.10 22.71 -15.85
N GLU A 349 30.56 21.49 -15.75
CA GLU A 349 29.53 21.00 -16.68
C GLU A 349 28.16 21.55 -16.29
N ALA A 350 27.81 21.49 -15.00
CA ALA A 350 26.59 22.13 -14.48
C ALA A 350 26.58 23.65 -14.75
N ILE A 351 27.71 24.32 -14.57
CA ILE A 351 27.84 25.76 -14.88
C ILE A 351 27.63 26.02 -16.38
N SER A 352 28.18 25.17 -17.26
CA SER A 352 28.01 25.32 -18.71
C SER A 352 26.53 25.26 -19.11
N ASP A 353 25.78 24.29 -18.57
CA ASP A 353 24.35 24.13 -18.86
C ASP A 353 23.52 25.31 -18.35
N GLU A 354 23.80 25.76 -17.12
CA GLU A 354 23.11 26.89 -16.51
C GLU A 354 23.34 28.20 -17.29
N VAL A 355 24.59 28.45 -17.70
CA VAL A 355 24.95 29.62 -18.52
C VAL A 355 24.23 29.59 -19.88
N GLU A 356 24.10 28.40 -20.49
CA GLU A 356 23.36 28.23 -21.75
C GLU A 356 21.85 28.49 -21.57
N GLU A 357 21.26 28.04 -20.47
CA GLU A 357 19.85 28.32 -20.15
C GLU A 357 19.59 29.82 -19.91
N MET A 358 20.46 30.48 -19.13
CA MET A 358 20.39 31.92 -18.91
C MET A 358 20.52 32.70 -20.21
N TRP A 359 21.44 32.27 -21.10
CA TRP A 359 21.59 32.87 -22.43
C TRP A 359 20.32 32.71 -23.28
N LYS A 360 19.75 31.50 -23.35
CA LYS A 360 18.50 31.24 -24.10
C LYS A 360 17.34 32.09 -23.57
N THR A 361 17.23 32.21 -22.25
CA THR A 361 16.23 33.06 -21.59
C THR A 361 16.40 34.51 -22.01
N MET A 362 17.60 35.08 -21.86
CA MET A 362 17.88 36.46 -22.25
C MET A 362 17.66 36.69 -23.75
N PHE A 363 18.11 35.78 -24.61
CA PHE A 363 17.88 35.85 -26.05
C PHE A 363 16.38 35.88 -26.40
N LYS A 364 15.56 35.03 -25.77
CA LYS A 364 14.10 35.05 -25.98
C LYS A 364 13.49 36.35 -25.50
N LEU A 365 13.91 36.86 -24.33
CA LEU A 365 13.43 38.12 -23.78
C LEU A 365 13.78 39.33 -24.64
N THR A 366 14.92 39.34 -25.35
CA THR A 366 15.20 40.42 -26.32
C THR A 366 14.15 40.53 -27.42
N LYS A 367 13.53 39.41 -27.82
CA LYS A 367 12.42 39.38 -28.78
C LYS A 367 11.07 39.71 -28.12
N THR A 368 10.87 39.28 -26.87
CA THR A 368 9.64 39.59 -26.12
C THR A 368 9.50 41.08 -25.84
N PHE A 369 10.61 41.77 -25.56
CA PHE A 369 10.62 43.20 -25.24
C PHE A 369 10.87 44.12 -26.45
N MET A 370 10.50 43.71 -27.67
CA MET A 370 10.74 44.50 -28.89
C MET A 370 10.22 45.95 -28.78
N ASP A 371 9.05 46.13 -28.15
CA ASP A 371 8.40 47.43 -28.00
C ASP A 371 8.81 48.17 -26.70
N GLN A 372 9.49 47.50 -25.76
CA GLN A 372 9.95 48.10 -24.48
C GLN A 372 11.47 48.30 -24.48
N VAL A 373 11.89 49.46 -24.97
CA VAL A 373 13.30 49.80 -25.20
C VAL A 373 14.16 49.64 -23.94
N GLY A 374 13.68 50.06 -22.77
CA GLY A 374 14.43 49.94 -21.51
C GLY A 374 14.74 48.48 -21.14
N SER A 375 13.72 47.62 -21.12
CA SER A 375 13.86 46.20 -20.73
C SER A 375 14.63 45.39 -21.77
N ARG A 376 14.45 45.70 -23.07
CA ARG A 376 15.24 45.10 -24.15
C ARG A 376 16.73 45.36 -23.98
N ARG A 377 17.12 46.59 -23.62
CA ARG A 377 18.54 46.95 -23.41
C ARG A 377 19.15 46.20 -22.23
N VAL A 378 18.39 45.97 -21.16
CA VAL A 378 18.86 45.13 -20.03
C VAL A 378 19.07 43.69 -20.50
N ALA A 379 18.10 43.11 -21.22
CA ALA A 379 18.23 41.75 -21.76
C ALA A 379 19.42 41.62 -22.71
N GLU A 380 19.64 42.60 -23.61
CA GLU A 380 20.79 42.64 -24.53
C GLU A 380 22.11 42.75 -23.78
N TYR A 381 22.20 43.65 -22.79
CA TYR A 381 23.39 43.83 -21.97
C TYR A 381 23.78 42.55 -21.20
N VAL A 382 22.80 41.91 -20.53
CA VAL A 382 23.06 40.68 -19.78
C VAL A 382 23.38 39.53 -20.72
N LYS A 383 22.69 39.42 -21.87
CA LYS A 383 23.03 38.45 -22.91
C LYS A 383 24.47 38.60 -23.38
N GLU A 384 24.92 39.82 -23.70
CA GLU A 384 26.32 40.08 -24.10
C GLU A 384 27.30 39.73 -22.97
N ARG A 385 26.93 39.97 -21.71
CA ARG A 385 27.75 39.61 -20.54
C ARG A 385 27.88 38.10 -20.39
N ILE A 386 26.78 37.37 -20.59
CA ILE A 386 26.74 35.91 -20.63
C ILE A 386 27.59 35.40 -21.81
N GLU A 387 27.46 35.97 -23.01
CA GLU A 387 28.27 35.61 -24.18
C GLU A 387 29.76 35.77 -23.94
N LYS A 388 30.18 36.86 -23.26
CA LYS A 388 31.58 37.04 -22.85
C LYS A 388 32.02 35.96 -21.86
N PHE A 389 31.20 35.62 -20.88
CA PHE A 389 31.52 34.56 -19.92
C PHE A 389 31.58 33.17 -20.59
N ARG A 390 30.72 32.90 -21.58
CA ARG A 390 30.74 31.66 -22.36
C ARG A 390 32.07 31.41 -23.06
N LEU A 391 32.81 32.45 -23.44
CA LEU A 391 34.16 32.30 -24.00
C LEU A 391 35.16 31.73 -22.98
N HIS A 392 34.88 31.84 -21.69
CA HIS A 392 35.71 31.36 -20.60
C HIS A 392 35.27 29.99 -20.06
N VAL A 393 34.06 29.53 -20.37
CA VAL A 393 33.55 28.21 -19.96
C VAL A 393 34.47 27.06 -20.42
N PRO A 394 35.02 27.04 -21.65
CA PRO A 394 35.97 25.99 -22.04
C PRO A 394 37.25 25.96 -21.19
N VAL A 395 37.75 27.12 -20.75
CA VAL A 395 38.89 27.21 -19.82
C VAL A 395 38.49 26.62 -18.47
N LEU A 396 37.31 27.01 -17.96
CA LEU A 396 36.75 26.51 -16.70
C LEU A 396 36.62 24.97 -16.70
N GLN A 397 36.07 24.39 -17.77
CA GLN A 397 35.95 22.94 -17.96
C GLN A 397 37.30 22.24 -17.91
N CYS A 398 38.35 22.85 -18.48
CA CYS A 398 39.67 22.28 -18.45
C CYS A 398 40.31 22.35 -17.05
N ILE A 399 40.24 23.50 -16.37
CA ILE A 399 40.91 23.73 -15.07
C ILE A 399 40.19 23.04 -13.89
N CYS A 400 38.89 22.78 -14.01
CA CYS A 400 38.12 22.02 -13.03
C CYS A 400 38.25 20.49 -13.21
N SER A 401 39.08 20.01 -14.15
CA SER A 401 39.29 18.57 -14.29
C SER A 401 39.92 17.98 -13.01
N PRO A 402 39.29 16.99 -12.36
CA PRO A 402 39.78 16.41 -11.10
C PRO A 402 41.12 15.68 -11.25
N GLY A 403 41.55 15.42 -12.49
CA GLY A 403 42.84 14.81 -12.79
C GLY A 403 44.02 15.77 -12.81
N LEU A 404 43.77 17.08 -12.76
CA LEU A 404 44.87 18.04 -12.71
C LEU A 404 45.65 17.91 -11.39
N ARG A 405 46.98 17.97 -11.54
CA ARG A 405 47.98 17.75 -10.49
C ARG A 405 49.13 18.69 -10.76
N GLN A 406 50.01 18.89 -9.78
CA GLN A 406 51.12 19.84 -9.89
C GLN A 406 51.92 19.72 -11.20
N ARG A 407 52.20 18.49 -11.67
CA ARG A 407 52.88 18.23 -12.95
C ARG A 407 52.19 18.87 -14.16
N HIS A 408 50.86 18.86 -14.20
CA HIS A 408 50.06 19.43 -15.28
C HIS A 408 50.12 20.96 -15.23
N TRP A 409 50.04 21.52 -14.01
CA TRP A 409 50.17 22.96 -13.79
C TRP A 409 51.56 23.49 -14.15
N THR A 410 52.62 22.73 -13.87
CA THR A 410 53.98 23.05 -14.34
C THR A 410 54.08 23.05 -15.86
N GLN A 411 53.51 22.04 -16.56
CA GLN A 411 53.49 22.01 -18.03
C GLN A 411 52.72 23.19 -18.63
N LEU A 412 51.59 23.57 -18.03
CA LEU A 412 50.82 24.74 -18.44
C LEU A 412 51.62 26.03 -18.24
N GLY A 413 52.32 26.15 -17.11
CA GLY A 413 53.20 27.28 -16.83
C GLY A 413 54.37 27.41 -17.81
N GLU A 414 54.99 26.29 -18.20
CA GLU A 414 56.04 26.26 -19.23
C GLU A 414 55.54 26.76 -20.59
N HIS A 415 54.32 26.37 -21.00
CA HIS A 415 53.71 26.86 -22.23
C HIS A 415 53.32 28.34 -22.19
N LEU A 416 53.00 28.86 -21.00
CA LEU A 416 52.73 30.29 -20.78
C LEU A 416 54.00 31.12 -20.60
N GLY A 417 55.13 30.49 -20.29
CA GLY A 417 56.37 31.17 -19.87
C GLY A 417 56.26 31.85 -18.51
N THR A 418 55.32 31.43 -17.66
CA THR A 418 55.07 31.98 -16.31
C THR A 418 54.68 30.85 -15.36
N GLU A 419 55.21 30.82 -14.14
CA GLU A 419 54.81 29.82 -13.13
C GLU A 419 53.38 30.06 -12.63
N LEU A 420 52.55 29.02 -12.69
CA LEU A 420 51.19 29.03 -12.14
C LEU A 420 51.22 28.58 -10.68
N ASN A 421 51.22 29.54 -9.76
CA ASN A 421 51.16 29.27 -8.32
C ASN A 421 49.70 29.20 -7.87
N LEU A 422 49.14 28.00 -7.81
CA LEU A 422 47.78 27.78 -7.33
C LEU A 422 47.70 27.85 -5.82
N THR A 423 46.70 28.57 -5.33
CA THR A 423 46.24 28.56 -3.94
C THR A 423 44.79 28.08 -3.91
N PRO A 424 44.28 27.59 -2.76
CA PRO A 424 42.86 27.21 -2.63
C PRO A 424 41.89 28.36 -2.94
N GLU A 425 42.35 29.61 -2.92
CA GLU A 425 41.57 30.81 -3.23
C GLU A 425 41.66 31.25 -4.70
N THR A 426 42.43 30.52 -5.53
CA THR A 426 42.64 30.92 -6.92
C THR A 426 41.35 30.82 -7.73
N SER A 427 41.05 31.90 -8.43
CA SER A 427 39.80 32.08 -9.19
C SER A 427 39.97 31.82 -10.69
N LEU A 428 38.85 31.70 -11.41
CA LEU A 428 38.87 31.65 -12.88
C LEU A 428 39.44 32.95 -13.47
N ALA A 429 39.20 34.10 -12.84
CA ALA A 429 39.75 35.39 -13.24
C ALA A 429 41.28 35.35 -13.24
N ASP A 430 41.91 34.86 -12.16
CA ASP A 430 43.36 34.72 -12.06
C ASP A 430 43.94 33.84 -13.18
N MET A 431 43.24 32.75 -13.52
CA MET A 431 43.63 31.82 -14.58
C MET A 431 43.50 32.43 -15.98
N ILE A 432 42.49 33.27 -16.20
CA ILE A 432 42.32 34.01 -17.45
C ILE A 432 43.40 35.09 -17.59
N GLU A 433 43.68 35.83 -16.52
CA GLU A 433 44.71 36.86 -16.49
C GLU A 433 46.12 36.27 -16.67
N ALA A 434 46.38 35.09 -16.12
CA ALA A 434 47.59 34.31 -16.36
C ALA A 434 47.77 33.92 -17.83
N GLY A 435 46.72 34.04 -18.66
CA GLY A 435 46.79 33.89 -20.10
C GLY A 435 46.42 32.49 -20.62
N LEU A 436 45.79 31.63 -19.81
CA LEU A 436 45.31 30.32 -20.25
C LEU A 436 44.48 30.34 -21.56
N PRO A 437 43.59 31.33 -21.81
CA PRO A 437 42.87 31.40 -23.08
C PRO A 437 43.79 31.47 -24.32
N LYS A 438 45.02 32.00 -24.19
CA LYS A 438 45.98 32.09 -25.30
C LYS A 438 46.54 30.73 -25.71
N ILE A 439 46.54 29.77 -24.78
CA ILE A 439 47.01 28.41 -25.01
C ILE A 439 45.87 27.39 -24.95
N GLN A 440 44.63 27.80 -25.26
CA GLN A 440 43.41 27.00 -25.13
C GLN A 440 43.57 25.55 -25.64
N ARG A 441 44.09 25.37 -26.86
CA ARG A 441 44.30 24.05 -27.44
C ARG A 441 45.24 23.18 -26.59
N LYS A 442 46.32 23.77 -26.05
CA LYS A 442 47.27 23.06 -25.18
C LYS A 442 46.67 22.76 -23.81
N LEU A 443 45.86 23.67 -23.28
CA LEU A 443 45.10 23.47 -22.05
C LEU A 443 44.14 22.29 -22.19
N GLU A 444 43.40 22.20 -23.29
CA GLU A 444 42.52 21.05 -23.59
C GLU A 444 43.31 19.74 -23.73
N GLU A 445 44.44 19.76 -24.45
CA GLU A 445 45.32 18.58 -24.61
C GLU A 445 45.82 18.07 -23.24
N ILE A 446 46.28 18.97 -22.36
CA ILE A 446 46.80 18.63 -21.02
C ILE A 446 45.67 18.20 -20.08
N SER A 447 44.54 18.93 -20.06
CA SER A 447 43.39 18.57 -19.23
C SER A 447 42.80 17.21 -19.65
N HIS A 448 42.74 16.93 -20.96
CA HIS A 448 42.33 15.62 -21.44
C HIS A 448 43.27 14.51 -20.96
N ALA A 449 44.59 14.72 -21.07
CA ALA A 449 45.58 13.78 -20.55
C ALA A 449 45.39 13.56 -19.05
N ALA A 450 45.22 14.64 -18.28
CA ALA A 450 44.98 14.61 -16.84
C ALA A 450 43.70 13.81 -16.48
N SER A 451 42.61 14.00 -17.21
CA SER A 451 41.37 13.22 -17.03
C SER A 451 41.56 11.73 -17.30
N LYS A 452 42.34 11.38 -18.33
CA LYS A 452 42.68 9.97 -18.65
C LYS A 452 43.59 9.37 -17.58
N GLU A 453 44.58 10.13 -17.11
CA GLU A 453 45.45 9.77 -15.99
C GLU A 453 44.65 9.50 -14.71
N PHE A 454 43.72 10.38 -14.35
CA PHE A 454 42.85 10.21 -13.19
C PHE A 454 41.96 8.97 -13.29
N SER A 455 41.46 8.68 -14.49
CA SER A 455 40.68 7.46 -14.73
C SER A 455 41.51 6.19 -14.49
N LEU A 456 42.80 6.20 -14.90
CA LEU A 456 43.73 5.10 -14.63
C LEU A 456 44.03 4.99 -13.13
N GLU A 457 44.30 6.11 -12.45
CA GLU A 457 44.53 6.17 -11.00
C GLU A 457 43.35 5.55 -10.25
N LYS A 458 42.12 6.00 -10.54
CA LYS A 458 40.91 5.49 -9.90
C LYS A 458 40.60 4.04 -10.25
N ALA A 459 40.88 3.60 -11.47
CA ALA A 459 40.74 2.20 -11.83
C ALA A 459 41.72 1.30 -11.04
N LEU A 460 42.97 1.73 -10.86
CA LEU A 460 43.96 1.00 -10.06
C LEU A 460 43.58 0.97 -8.57
N GLU A 461 43.22 2.11 -8.00
CA GLU A 461 42.78 2.24 -6.60
C GLU A 461 41.58 1.35 -6.32
N LYS A 462 40.58 1.35 -7.23
CA LYS A 462 39.41 0.47 -7.15
C LYS A 462 39.80 -1.00 -7.13
N MET A 463 40.63 -1.45 -8.07
CA MET A 463 41.07 -2.86 -8.11
C MET A 463 41.82 -3.26 -6.83
N LYS A 464 42.72 -2.40 -6.32
CA LYS A 464 43.43 -2.66 -5.06
C LYS A 464 42.47 -2.73 -3.88
N GLY A 465 41.47 -1.85 -3.83
CA GLY A 465 40.43 -1.85 -2.80
C GLY A 465 39.56 -3.10 -2.81
N GLU A 466 39.17 -3.59 -4.00
CA GLU A 466 38.43 -4.85 -4.15
C GLU A 466 39.24 -6.03 -3.62
N TRP A 467 40.51 -6.14 -4.01
CA TRP A 467 41.42 -7.21 -3.56
C TRP A 467 41.73 -7.19 -2.04
N ALA A 468 41.56 -6.05 -1.36
CA ALA A 468 41.74 -5.97 0.09
C ALA A 468 40.70 -6.82 0.86
N SER A 469 39.55 -7.10 0.26
CA SER A 469 38.46 -7.89 0.87
C SER A 469 38.41 -9.35 0.43
N VAL A 470 39.21 -9.74 -0.57
CA VAL A 470 39.18 -11.10 -1.13
C VAL A 470 39.90 -12.07 -0.20
N VAL A 471 39.19 -13.10 0.24
CA VAL A 471 39.69 -14.14 1.16
C VAL A 471 39.51 -15.53 0.54
N PHE A 472 40.50 -16.40 0.73
CA PHE A 472 40.38 -17.81 0.40
C PHE A 472 39.53 -18.54 1.44
N GLU A 473 38.63 -19.40 0.96
CA GLU A 473 37.86 -20.30 1.83
C GLU A 473 38.65 -21.59 2.10
N PHE A 474 38.68 -22.02 3.36
CA PHE A 474 39.34 -23.25 3.77
C PHE A 474 38.37 -24.20 4.48
N LYS A 475 38.40 -25.49 4.11
CA LYS A 475 37.58 -26.54 4.73
C LYS A 475 38.46 -27.63 5.35
N PRO A 476 38.16 -28.10 6.58
CA PRO A 476 38.88 -29.23 7.17
C PRO A 476 38.79 -30.49 6.28
N TRP A 477 39.92 -31.17 6.05
CA TRP A 477 39.99 -32.43 5.31
C TRP A 477 40.09 -33.63 6.26
N ARG A 478 38.99 -34.39 6.39
CA ARG A 478 38.90 -35.60 7.23
C ARG A 478 39.45 -35.35 8.65
N GLU A 479 40.04 -36.36 9.28
CA GLU A 479 40.70 -36.26 10.59
C GLU A 479 42.21 -35.98 10.47
N THR A 480 42.65 -35.39 9.36
CA THR A 480 44.10 -35.18 9.08
C THR A 480 44.69 -33.95 9.78
N GLY A 481 43.84 -33.08 10.32
CA GLY A 481 44.25 -31.81 10.94
C GLY A 481 44.65 -30.69 9.95
N VAL A 482 44.39 -30.88 8.65
CA VAL A 482 44.72 -29.90 7.58
C VAL A 482 43.43 -29.36 6.98
N SER A 483 43.39 -28.05 6.72
CA SER A 483 42.34 -27.43 5.92
C SER A 483 42.80 -27.27 4.47
N ILE A 484 41.89 -27.49 3.53
CA ILE A 484 42.10 -27.43 2.08
C ILE A 484 41.35 -26.23 1.48
N LEU A 485 41.86 -25.66 0.40
CA LEU A 485 41.18 -24.60 -0.36
C LEU A 485 39.83 -25.08 -0.88
N ALA A 486 38.82 -24.22 -0.79
CA ALA A 486 37.49 -24.41 -1.34
C ALA A 486 37.02 -23.16 -2.11
N ALA A 487 36.06 -23.32 -3.02
CA ALA A 487 35.35 -22.22 -3.70
C ALA A 487 36.28 -21.14 -4.30
N VAL A 488 37.29 -21.56 -5.08
CA VAL A 488 38.28 -20.65 -5.67
C VAL A 488 37.86 -20.07 -7.03
N ASP A 489 36.76 -20.55 -7.61
CA ASP A 489 36.32 -20.19 -8.98
C ASP A 489 36.12 -18.67 -9.14
N ASP A 490 35.43 -18.03 -8.19
CA ASP A 490 35.20 -16.58 -8.22
C ASP A 490 36.50 -15.77 -8.12
N ILE A 491 37.47 -16.28 -7.36
CA ILE A 491 38.81 -15.66 -7.23
C ILE A 491 39.58 -15.78 -8.55
N GLN A 492 39.50 -16.93 -9.23
CA GLN A 492 40.13 -17.12 -10.54
C GLN A 492 39.52 -16.18 -11.59
N VAL A 493 38.20 -16.07 -11.64
CA VAL A 493 37.50 -15.14 -12.55
C VAL A 493 37.92 -13.69 -12.29
N LEU A 494 37.95 -13.27 -11.02
CA LEU A 494 38.37 -11.92 -10.64
C LEU A 494 39.83 -11.65 -11.03
N LEU A 495 40.69 -12.66 -10.88
CA LEU A 495 42.11 -12.57 -11.22
C LEU A 495 42.34 -12.43 -12.72
N ASP A 496 41.63 -13.19 -13.55
CA ASP A 496 41.69 -13.07 -15.00
C ASP A 496 41.16 -11.69 -15.48
N GLU A 497 40.02 -11.25 -14.95
CA GLU A 497 39.44 -9.94 -15.27
C GLU A 497 40.39 -8.80 -14.91
N HIS A 498 40.89 -8.78 -13.67
CA HIS A 498 41.78 -7.71 -13.21
C HIS A 498 43.15 -7.76 -13.90
N THR A 499 43.65 -8.94 -14.26
CA THR A 499 44.89 -9.08 -15.04
C THR A 499 44.72 -8.46 -16.44
N GLN A 500 43.63 -8.78 -17.15
CA GLN A 500 43.34 -8.20 -18.45
C GLN A 500 43.16 -6.67 -18.38
N LYS A 501 42.49 -6.19 -17.33
CA LYS A 501 42.25 -4.76 -17.11
C LYS A 501 43.56 -4.00 -16.84
N VAL A 502 44.44 -4.54 -16.01
CA VAL A 502 45.76 -3.95 -15.73
C VAL A 502 46.64 -3.93 -16.98
N GLN A 503 46.64 -5.01 -17.79
CA GLN A 503 47.34 -5.05 -19.08
C GLN A 503 46.84 -3.99 -20.05
N THR A 504 45.51 -3.79 -20.11
CA THR A 504 44.89 -2.75 -20.92
C THR A 504 45.30 -1.35 -20.44
N MET A 505 45.29 -1.13 -19.12
CA MET A 505 45.74 0.12 -18.51
C MET A 505 47.23 0.41 -18.81
N ARG A 506 48.07 -0.62 -18.79
CA ARG A 506 49.48 -0.52 -19.14
C ARG A 506 49.71 -0.13 -20.60
N GLY A 507 48.84 -0.56 -21.50
CA GLY A 507 48.86 -0.16 -22.91
C GLY A 507 48.41 1.28 -23.18
N SER A 508 47.90 2.00 -22.17
CA SER A 508 47.45 3.38 -22.32
C SER A 508 48.61 4.34 -22.57
N PRO A 509 48.51 5.28 -23.52
CA PRO A 509 49.53 6.31 -23.73
C PRO A 509 49.67 7.26 -22.52
N TYR A 510 48.69 7.28 -21.61
CA TYR A 510 48.67 8.11 -20.39
C TYR A 510 49.18 7.38 -19.14
N VAL A 511 49.74 6.16 -19.28
CA VAL A 511 50.18 5.34 -18.15
C VAL A 511 51.42 5.90 -17.44
N LYS A 512 52.23 6.72 -18.12
CA LYS A 512 53.60 7.08 -17.71
C LYS A 512 53.77 7.47 -16.23
N PRO A 513 52.91 8.30 -15.59
CA PRO A 513 53.07 8.64 -14.17
C PRO A 513 52.81 7.47 -13.21
N PHE A 514 52.03 6.48 -13.64
CA PHE A 514 51.61 5.33 -12.85
C PHE A 514 52.22 4.01 -13.33
N GLU A 515 53.11 4.05 -14.33
CA GLU A 515 53.64 2.86 -15.00
C GLU A 515 54.32 1.89 -14.02
N ALA A 516 55.14 2.41 -13.11
CA ALA A 516 55.82 1.59 -12.10
C ALA A 516 54.81 0.90 -11.16
N GLU A 517 53.75 1.60 -10.77
CA GLU A 517 52.74 1.08 -9.84
C GLU A 517 51.82 0.06 -10.53
N ILE A 518 51.36 0.36 -11.75
CA ILE A 518 50.56 -0.55 -12.58
C ILE A 518 51.34 -1.81 -12.90
N ARG A 519 52.62 -1.68 -13.26
CA ARG A 519 53.50 -2.83 -13.52
C ARG A 519 53.72 -3.68 -12.28
N SER A 520 54.00 -3.06 -11.13
CA SER A 520 54.15 -3.80 -9.87
C SER A 520 52.86 -4.54 -9.50
N TRP A 521 51.71 -3.93 -9.77
CA TRP A 521 50.41 -4.57 -9.54
C TRP A 521 50.14 -5.71 -10.53
N GLU A 522 50.49 -5.54 -11.82
CA GLU A 522 50.43 -6.58 -12.85
C GLU A 522 51.27 -7.80 -12.43
N GLU A 523 52.52 -7.58 -12.04
CA GLU A 523 53.44 -8.63 -11.60
C GLU A 523 52.89 -9.36 -10.36
N LYS A 524 52.22 -8.65 -9.44
CA LYS A 524 51.56 -9.25 -8.28
C LYS A 524 50.37 -10.12 -8.68
N LEU A 525 49.49 -9.68 -9.58
CA LEU A 525 48.34 -10.47 -10.04
C LEU A 525 48.78 -11.71 -10.80
N LEU A 526 49.74 -11.58 -11.73
CA LEU A 526 50.30 -12.73 -12.46
C LEU A 526 50.96 -13.73 -11.52
N SER A 527 51.75 -13.27 -10.54
CA SER A 527 52.34 -14.15 -9.54
C SER A 527 51.27 -14.86 -8.70
N MET A 528 50.15 -14.22 -8.39
CA MET A 528 49.04 -14.84 -7.67
C MET A 528 48.36 -15.92 -8.52
N GLN A 529 48.27 -15.70 -9.83
CA GLN A 529 47.67 -16.65 -10.77
C GLN A 529 48.52 -17.92 -10.85
N ASP A 530 49.83 -17.77 -11.06
CA ASP A 530 50.77 -18.89 -11.07
C ASP A 530 50.75 -19.68 -9.74
N ILE A 531 50.65 -18.97 -8.60
CA ILE A 531 50.55 -19.59 -7.27
C ILE A 531 49.25 -20.37 -7.16
N LEU A 532 48.11 -19.78 -7.51
CA LEU A 532 46.81 -20.40 -7.35
C LEU A 532 46.69 -21.66 -8.22
N ASP A 533 47.16 -21.62 -9.47
CA ASP A 533 47.17 -22.77 -10.38
C ASP A 533 48.07 -23.90 -9.84
N ALA A 534 49.28 -23.58 -9.39
CA ALA A 534 50.18 -24.55 -8.78
C ALA A 534 49.61 -25.12 -7.47
N TRP A 535 48.90 -24.30 -6.70
CA TRP A 535 48.30 -24.66 -5.42
C TRP A 535 47.12 -25.63 -5.63
N ILE A 536 46.21 -25.32 -6.54
CA ILE A 536 45.07 -26.19 -6.89
C ILE A 536 45.58 -27.53 -7.42
N LYS A 537 46.56 -27.51 -8.33
CA LYS A 537 47.18 -28.75 -8.86
C LYS A 537 47.80 -29.61 -7.75
N CYS A 538 48.53 -28.98 -6.82
CA CYS A 538 49.15 -29.66 -5.70
C CYS A 538 48.08 -30.27 -4.78
N GLN A 539 47.02 -29.51 -4.49
CA GLN A 539 45.90 -29.96 -3.65
C GLN A 539 45.21 -31.19 -4.25
N MET A 540 44.82 -31.12 -5.52
CA MET A 540 44.10 -32.21 -6.19
C MET A 540 44.90 -33.52 -6.16
N THR A 541 46.20 -33.45 -6.49
CA THR A 541 47.06 -34.63 -6.49
C THR A 541 47.36 -35.12 -5.08
N TRP A 542 47.57 -34.23 -4.12
CA TRP A 542 47.80 -34.61 -2.72
C TRP A 542 46.56 -35.29 -2.12
N LEU A 543 45.34 -34.78 -2.38
CA LEU A 543 44.09 -35.37 -1.91
C LEU A 543 43.86 -36.80 -2.43
N TYR A 544 44.33 -37.10 -3.65
CA TYR A 544 44.30 -38.44 -4.21
C TYR A 544 45.30 -39.37 -3.53
N LEU A 545 46.53 -38.90 -3.30
CA LEU A 545 47.63 -39.71 -2.79
C LEU A 545 47.63 -39.88 -1.27
N GLU A 546 47.05 -38.94 -0.52
CA GLU A 546 47.07 -38.94 0.94
C GLU A 546 46.42 -40.18 1.57
N PRO A 547 45.22 -40.64 1.15
CA PRO A 547 44.65 -41.88 1.69
C PRO A 547 45.49 -43.12 1.32
N ILE A 548 46.16 -43.11 0.17
CA ILE A 548 46.94 -44.24 -0.35
C ILE A 548 48.23 -44.42 0.46
N PHE A 549 48.99 -43.33 0.63
CA PHE A 549 50.27 -43.34 1.34
C PHE A 549 50.11 -43.24 2.88
N SER A 550 48.88 -43.11 3.36
CA SER A 550 48.56 -43.32 4.79
C SER A 550 48.55 -44.81 5.18
N SER A 551 48.44 -45.73 4.20
CA SER A 551 48.54 -47.17 4.48
C SER A 551 50.00 -47.59 4.75
N GLU A 552 50.25 -48.16 5.93
CA GLU A 552 51.55 -48.71 6.29
C GLU A 552 52.04 -49.79 5.31
N ASP A 553 51.12 -50.56 4.73
CA ASP A 553 51.45 -51.67 3.82
C ASP A 553 51.95 -51.13 2.47
N ILE A 554 51.32 -50.06 1.95
CA ILE A 554 51.79 -49.37 0.74
C ILE A 554 53.14 -48.69 1.01
N MET A 555 53.29 -48.02 2.16
CA MET A 555 54.56 -47.37 2.55
C MET A 555 55.73 -48.36 2.65
N LYS A 556 55.48 -49.59 3.12
CA LYS A 556 56.49 -50.67 3.17
C LYS A 556 56.84 -51.20 1.78
N GLN A 557 55.88 -51.28 0.87
CA GLN A 557 56.10 -51.79 -0.49
C GLN A 557 56.70 -50.74 -1.44
N MET A 558 56.46 -49.46 -1.18
CA MET A 558 56.92 -48.31 -1.98
C MET A 558 57.71 -47.29 -1.13
N PRO A 559 58.87 -47.67 -0.57
CA PRO A 559 59.58 -46.83 0.40
C PRO A 559 60.21 -45.57 -0.21
N VAL A 560 60.53 -45.58 -1.51
CA VAL A 560 61.12 -44.42 -2.21
C VAL A 560 60.06 -43.34 -2.41
N GLU A 561 58.91 -43.72 -2.95
CA GLU A 561 57.74 -42.85 -3.17
C GLU A 561 57.17 -42.38 -1.84
N GLY A 562 57.09 -43.25 -0.83
CA GLY A 562 56.62 -42.89 0.51
C GLY A 562 57.45 -41.80 1.19
N ARG A 563 58.79 -41.85 1.04
CA ARG A 563 59.67 -40.77 1.54
C ARG A 563 59.44 -39.44 0.81
N LYS A 564 59.24 -39.48 -0.51
CA LYS A 564 58.90 -38.28 -1.30
C LYS A 564 57.55 -37.70 -0.85
N PHE A 565 56.55 -38.56 -0.66
CA PHE A 565 55.21 -38.14 -0.21
C PHE A 565 55.28 -37.48 1.17
N THR A 566 56.03 -38.05 2.12
CA THR A 566 56.23 -37.46 3.45
C THR A 566 56.80 -36.04 3.38
N ARG A 567 57.78 -35.80 2.49
CA ARG A 567 58.37 -34.46 2.27
C ARG A 567 57.35 -33.48 1.68
N VAL A 568 56.54 -33.93 0.72
CA VAL A 568 55.47 -33.11 0.14
C VAL A 568 54.43 -32.79 1.21
N ASP A 569 53.97 -33.79 1.97
CA ASP A 569 52.97 -33.65 3.02
C ASP A 569 53.41 -32.64 4.09
N GLN A 570 54.66 -32.70 4.55
CA GLN A 570 55.20 -31.70 5.47
C GLN A 570 55.16 -30.29 4.86
N THR A 571 55.65 -30.13 3.63
CA THR A 571 55.69 -28.83 2.95
C THR A 571 54.28 -28.27 2.73
N TRP A 572 53.34 -29.13 2.34
CA TRP A 572 51.94 -28.81 2.15
C TRP A 572 51.28 -28.33 3.45
N ARG A 573 51.46 -29.08 4.55
CA ARG A 573 50.93 -28.71 5.88
C ARG A 573 51.43 -27.34 6.36
N GLU A 574 52.71 -27.05 6.15
CA GLU A 574 53.30 -25.75 6.50
C GLU A 574 52.68 -24.59 5.69
N LEU A 575 52.51 -24.78 4.38
CA LEU A 575 51.88 -23.78 3.50
C LEU A 575 50.42 -23.54 3.89
N MET A 576 49.64 -24.61 4.10
CA MET A 576 48.23 -24.51 4.50
C MET A 576 48.06 -23.88 5.88
N THR A 577 48.88 -24.27 6.86
CA THR A 577 48.81 -23.69 8.21
C THR A 577 49.10 -22.18 8.21
N THR A 578 50.01 -21.74 7.35
CA THR A 578 50.33 -20.32 7.21
C THR A 578 49.22 -19.56 6.48
N ALA A 579 48.67 -20.13 5.41
CA ALA A 579 47.56 -19.53 4.66
C ALA A 579 46.27 -19.40 5.49
N VAL A 580 45.97 -20.37 6.36
CA VAL A 580 44.77 -20.35 7.21
C VAL A 580 44.85 -19.26 8.30
N LYS A 581 46.05 -18.84 8.71
CA LYS A 581 46.22 -17.77 9.71
C LYS A 581 45.74 -16.41 9.20
N ASP A 582 45.98 -16.13 7.93
CA ASP A 582 45.49 -14.93 7.25
C ASP A 582 45.01 -15.31 5.84
N PRO A 583 43.69 -15.53 5.66
CA PRO A 583 43.14 -16.06 4.42
C PRO A 583 43.05 -15.01 3.31
N HIS A 584 43.38 -13.73 3.55
CA HIS A 584 43.32 -12.71 2.51
C HIS A 584 44.22 -13.08 1.34
N ALA A 585 43.69 -13.08 0.12
CA ALA A 585 44.36 -13.62 -1.05
C ALA A 585 45.72 -12.94 -1.30
N LEU A 586 45.79 -11.62 -1.08
CA LEU A 586 47.04 -10.86 -1.20
C LEU A 586 48.13 -11.31 -0.22
N VAL A 587 47.73 -11.64 1.02
CA VAL A 587 48.64 -12.03 2.11
C VAL A 587 49.01 -13.51 2.00
N ALA A 588 48.02 -14.38 1.81
CA ALA A 588 48.20 -15.82 1.70
C ALA A 588 49.17 -16.19 0.55
N THR A 589 49.10 -15.48 -0.58
CA THR A 589 50.01 -15.66 -1.73
C THR A 589 51.35 -14.94 -1.59
N GLN A 590 51.54 -14.08 -0.59
CA GLN A 590 52.80 -13.38 -0.33
C GLN A 590 53.78 -14.22 0.50
N GLN A 591 53.42 -15.45 0.85
CA GLN A 591 54.30 -16.34 1.59
C GLN A 591 55.66 -16.52 0.89
N PRO A 592 56.79 -16.50 1.65
CA PRO A 592 58.11 -16.64 1.08
C PRO A 592 58.29 -17.93 0.27
N ASN A 593 58.73 -17.79 -0.97
CA ASN A 593 59.02 -18.90 -1.90
C ASN A 593 57.84 -19.86 -2.11
N MET A 594 56.60 -19.40 -1.97
CA MET A 594 55.41 -20.25 -2.11
C MET A 594 55.34 -20.93 -3.48
N LEU A 595 55.49 -20.18 -4.58
CA LEU A 595 55.43 -20.72 -5.93
C LEU A 595 56.50 -21.79 -6.20
N PRO A 596 57.82 -21.55 -5.96
CA PRO A 596 58.83 -22.60 -6.08
C PRO A 596 58.56 -23.84 -5.22
N ARG A 597 58.07 -23.66 -3.99
CA ARG A 597 57.73 -24.78 -3.09
C ARG A 597 56.58 -25.61 -3.65
N LEU A 598 55.53 -24.98 -4.17
CA LEU A 598 54.40 -25.66 -4.82
C LEU A 598 54.82 -26.38 -6.10
N HIS A 599 55.69 -25.78 -6.92
CA HIS A 599 56.23 -26.46 -8.10
C HIS A 599 57.06 -27.70 -7.74
N GLU A 600 57.92 -27.61 -6.73
CA GLU A 600 58.68 -28.78 -6.26
C GLU A 600 57.75 -29.87 -5.69
N CYS A 601 56.69 -29.48 -4.97
CA CYS A 601 55.67 -30.43 -4.51
C CYS A 601 54.98 -31.12 -5.68
N ASN A 602 54.51 -30.35 -6.67
CA ASN A 602 53.89 -30.89 -7.88
C ASN A 602 54.81 -31.84 -8.65
N ARG A 603 56.09 -31.50 -8.81
CA ARG A 603 57.09 -32.35 -9.46
C ARG A 603 57.28 -33.68 -8.72
N LEU A 604 57.40 -33.63 -7.39
CA LEU A 604 57.50 -34.84 -6.55
C LEU A 604 56.22 -35.67 -6.61
N LEU A 605 55.04 -35.03 -6.60
CA LEU A 605 53.74 -35.69 -6.72
C LEU A 605 53.58 -36.41 -8.07
N GLU A 606 54.03 -35.81 -9.17
CA GLU A 606 54.05 -36.47 -10.50
C GLU A 606 54.97 -37.71 -10.51
N GLU A 607 56.15 -37.63 -9.90
CA GLU A 607 57.04 -38.79 -9.75
C GLU A 607 56.39 -39.89 -8.90
N ILE A 608 55.68 -39.53 -7.84
CA ILE A 608 54.97 -40.46 -6.96
C ILE A 608 53.83 -41.14 -7.72
N GLN A 609 53.01 -40.38 -8.46
CA GLN A 609 51.94 -40.94 -9.29
C GLN A 609 52.47 -41.91 -10.33
N LYS A 610 53.59 -41.56 -10.98
CA LYS A 610 54.25 -42.47 -11.93
C LYS A 610 54.72 -43.75 -11.24
N GLY A 611 55.42 -43.65 -10.11
CA GLY A 611 55.87 -44.81 -9.35
C GLY A 611 54.71 -45.68 -8.87
N LEU A 612 53.61 -45.08 -8.45
CA LEU A 612 52.38 -45.78 -8.06
C LEU A 612 51.79 -46.57 -9.23
N ASN A 613 51.67 -45.95 -10.41
CA ASN A 613 51.20 -46.64 -11.60
C ASN A 613 52.12 -47.80 -12.01
N ASP A 614 53.44 -47.60 -12.00
CA ASP A 614 54.42 -48.65 -12.31
C ASP A 614 54.31 -49.83 -11.31
N TYR A 615 54.07 -49.53 -10.03
CA TYR A 615 53.83 -50.53 -9.01
C TYR A 615 52.53 -51.32 -9.24
N LEU A 616 51.43 -50.63 -9.57
CA LEU A 616 50.14 -51.28 -9.89
C LEU A 616 50.26 -52.16 -11.14
N GLU A 617 50.93 -51.70 -12.18
CA GLU A 617 51.21 -52.50 -13.39
C GLU A 617 52.03 -53.75 -13.06
N LYS A 618 53.05 -53.63 -12.20
CA LYS A 618 53.80 -54.80 -11.73
C LYS A 618 52.90 -55.80 -11.01
N LYS A 619 51.94 -55.34 -10.19
CA LYS A 619 50.96 -56.22 -9.53
C LYS A 619 50.00 -56.87 -10.54
N ARG A 620 49.59 -56.15 -11.59
CA ARG A 620 48.79 -56.71 -12.70
C ARG A 620 49.53 -57.80 -13.45
N LEU A 621 50.84 -57.64 -13.69
CA LEU A 621 51.66 -58.67 -14.32
C LEU A 621 51.82 -59.93 -13.46
N PHE A 622 51.90 -59.77 -12.13
CA PHE A 622 51.94 -60.92 -11.21
C PHE A 622 50.61 -61.68 -11.14
N PHE A 623 49.49 -60.97 -11.28
CA PHE A 623 48.16 -61.58 -11.28
C PHE A 623 47.26 -60.95 -12.36
N PRO A 624 47.18 -61.56 -13.56
CA PRO A 624 46.51 -60.97 -14.73
C PRO A 624 45.03 -60.61 -14.53
N ARG A 625 44.34 -61.21 -13.55
CA ARG A 625 42.94 -60.84 -13.27
C ARG A 625 42.79 -59.41 -12.72
N PHE A 626 43.86 -58.79 -12.22
CA PHE A 626 43.84 -57.38 -11.82
C PHE A 626 43.76 -56.39 -13.01
N PHE A 627 43.92 -56.84 -14.26
CA PHE A 627 43.63 -56.00 -15.42
C PHE A 627 42.14 -55.63 -15.55
N PHE A 628 41.24 -56.37 -14.89
CA PHE A 628 39.79 -56.08 -14.87
C PHE A 628 39.38 -55.08 -13.78
N LEU A 629 40.32 -54.58 -12.97
CA LEU A 629 40.09 -53.61 -11.91
C LEU A 629 40.68 -52.25 -12.26
N SER A 630 39.98 -51.17 -11.89
CA SER A 630 40.54 -49.82 -11.95
C SER A 630 41.73 -49.67 -10.99
N ASN A 631 42.50 -48.59 -11.14
CA ASN A 631 43.61 -48.32 -10.22
C ASN A 631 43.12 -48.18 -8.76
N ASP A 632 41.99 -47.49 -8.55
CA ASP A 632 41.44 -47.28 -7.21
C ASP A 632 40.93 -48.59 -6.59
N GLU A 633 40.26 -49.45 -7.36
CA GLU A 633 39.84 -50.77 -6.90
C GLU A 633 41.03 -51.67 -6.54
N LEU A 634 42.11 -51.57 -7.31
CA LEU A 634 43.33 -52.31 -7.01
C LEU A 634 44.02 -51.78 -5.75
N LEU A 635 43.99 -50.46 -5.53
CA LEU A 635 44.53 -49.83 -4.33
C LEU A 635 43.71 -50.17 -3.07
N GLU A 636 42.38 -50.26 -3.17
CA GLU A 636 41.52 -50.73 -2.08
C GLU A 636 41.89 -52.15 -1.64
N ILE A 637 42.19 -53.05 -2.58
CA ILE A 637 42.66 -54.41 -2.27
C ILE A 637 44.06 -54.39 -1.63
N LEU A 638 44.96 -53.53 -2.12
CA LEU A 638 46.37 -53.52 -1.70
C LEU A 638 46.62 -52.72 -0.41
N SER A 639 45.70 -51.85 0.00
CA SER A 639 45.86 -50.95 1.15
C SER A 639 45.56 -51.61 2.50
N GLU A 640 44.75 -52.67 2.53
CA GLU A 640 44.43 -53.45 3.74
C GLU A 640 44.62 -54.96 3.52
N THR A 641 45.86 -55.37 3.26
CA THR A 641 46.19 -56.79 2.94
C THR A 641 45.89 -57.80 4.06
N LYS A 642 45.56 -57.32 5.26
CA LYS A 642 45.30 -58.13 6.46
C LYS A 642 43.87 -58.64 6.55
N ASP A 643 42.90 -57.99 5.91
CA ASP A 643 41.50 -58.41 5.92
C ASP A 643 41.11 -59.07 4.58
N PRO A 644 41.00 -60.42 4.53
CA PRO A 644 40.66 -61.14 3.31
C PRO A 644 39.23 -60.88 2.82
N GLN A 645 38.36 -60.20 3.59
CA GLN A 645 37.01 -59.87 3.14
C GLN A 645 36.99 -58.63 2.22
N ARG A 646 38.03 -57.79 2.24
CA ARG A 646 38.11 -56.57 1.41
C ARG A 646 38.10 -56.84 -0.09
N VAL A 647 38.50 -58.04 -0.53
CA VAL A 647 38.46 -58.42 -1.95
C VAL A 647 37.05 -58.72 -2.47
N GLN A 648 36.10 -59.02 -1.57
CA GLN A 648 34.74 -59.49 -1.92
C GLN A 648 34.01 -58.63 -2.97
N PRO A 649 34.01 -57.28 -2.89
CA PRO A 649 33.31 -56.43 -3.87
C PRO A 649 33.87 -56.53 -5.29
N HIS A 650 35.15 -56.91 -5.40
CA HIS A 650 35.92 -56.91 -6.65
C HIS A 650 35.96 -58.30 -7.31
N LEU A 651 35.62 -59.38 -6.59
CA LEU A 651 35.71 -60.76 -7.09
C LEU A 651 34.90 -60.99 -8.37
N LYS A 652 33.67 -60.46 -8.43
CA LYS A 652 32.79 -60.56 -9.61
C LYS A 652 33.41 -60.00 -10.90
N LYS A 653 34.36 -59.06 -10.79
CA LYS A 653 35.06 -58.47 -11.94
C LYS A 653 36.28 -59.31 -12.33
N CYS A 654 36.96 -59.92 -11.36
CA CYS A 654 38.17 -60.72 -11.59
C CYS A 654 37.87 -62.19 -11.99
N PHE A 655 36.68 -62.71 -11.67
CA PHE A 655 36.33 -64.12 -11.83
C PHE A 655 34.92 -64.28 -12.40
N GLU A 656 34.82 -64.93 -13.56
CA GLU A 656 33.54 -65.38 -14.11
C GLU A 656 32.97 -66.51 -13.24
N GLY A 657 31.72 -66.38 -12.83
CA GLY A 657 31.03 -67.37 -11.98
C GLY A 657 31.27 -67.24 -10.47
N ILE A 658 32.14 -66.34 -10.00
CA ILE A 658 32.36 -66.08 -8.56
C ILE A 658 31.94 -64.64 -8.24
N SER A 659 30.79 -64.51 -7.59
CA SER A 659 30.33 -63.22 -7.09
C SER A 659 30.97 -62.91 -5.73
N ARG A 660 30.92 -63.87 -4.81
CA ARG A 660 31.45 -63.76 -3.44
C ARG A 660 32.02 -65.08 -2.94
N LEU A 661 32.83 -65.03 -1.89
CA LEU A 661 33.29 -66.20 -1.14
C LEU A 661 32.50 -66.34 0.15
N HIS A 662 32.19 -67.57 0.55
CA HIS A 662 31.59 -67.89 1.83
C HIS A 662 32.68 -68.09 2.88
N PHE A 663 32.73 -67.19 3.87
CA PHE A 663 33.69 -67.23 4.97
C PHE A 663 33.05 -67.82 6.23
N SER A 664 33.79 -68.70 6.91
CA SER A 664 33.44 -69.20 8.24
C SER A 664 33.66 -68.14 9.32
N PRO A 665 33.13 -68.32 10.54
CA PRO A 665 33.42 -67.44 11.68
C PRO A 665 34.90 -67.31 12.02
N GLN A 666 35.74 -68.27 11.59
CA GLN A 666 37.19 -68.26 11.76
C GLN A 666 37.94 -67.67 10.53
N GLN A 667 37.24 -66.99 9.63
CA GLN A 667 37.75 -66.43 8.37
C GLN A 667 38.38 -67.46 7.39
N GLU A 668 37.89 -68.71 7.43
CA GLU A 668 38.24 -69.73 6.44
C GLU A 668 37.25 -69.67 5.27
N ILE A 669 37.70 -69.88 4.03
CA ILE A 669 36.83 -69.92 2.85
C ILE A 669 36.28 -71.34 2.68
N GLU A 670 34.97 -71.51 2.81
CA GLU A 670 34.26 -72.81 2.75
C GLU A 670 33.59 -73.06 1.39
N GLY A 671 33.37 -72.03 0.59
CA GLY A 671 32.74 -72.15 -0.74
C GLY A 671 32.70 -70.84 -1.50
N MET A 672 32.22 -70.90 -2.75
CA MET A 672 31.95 -69.72 -3.60
C MET A 672 30.45 -69.53 -3.80
N ILE A 673 30.05 -68.29 -3.98
CA ILE A 673 28.67 -67.87 -4.26
C ILE A 673 28.63 -67.28 -5.66
N SER A 674 27.75 -67.80 -6.53
CA SER A 674 27.57 -67.30 -7.91
C SER A 674 26.83 -65.96 -7.95
N ALA A 675 26.67 -65.38 -9.14
CA ALA A 675 25.89 -64.14 -9.32
C ALA A 675 24.38 -64.36 -9.06
N GLU A 676 23.91 -65.58 -9.29
CA GLU A 676 22.53 -66.06 -9.09
C GLU A 676 22.26 -66.46 -7.63
N GLY A 677 23.27 -66.43 -6.77
CA GLY A 677 23.17 -66.77 -5.34
C GLY A 677 23.39 -68.24 -5.01
N GLU A 678 23.86 -69.05 -5.96
CA GLU A 678 24.15 -70.47 -5.71
C GLU A 678 25.43 -70.64 -4.88
N LEU A 679 25.34 -71.38 -3.77
CA LEU A 679 26.49 -71.71 -2.93
C LEU A 679 27.10 -73.05 -3.36
N VAL A 680 28.33 -73.00 -3.87
CA VAL A 680 29.13 -74.18 -4.21
C VAL A 680 30.21 -74.37 -3.14
N GLN A 681 30.06 -75.41 -2.33
CA GLN A 681 31.03 -75.76 -1.28
C GLN A 681 32.33 -76.29 -1.87
N PHE A 682 33.47 -75.88 -1.31
CA PHE A 682 34.78 -76.37 -1.71
C PHE A 682 35.10 -77.69 -1.01
N SER A 683 35.75 -78.61 -1.73
CA SER A 683 36.13 -79.91 -1.19
C SER A 683 37.14 -79.81 -0.04
N ASN A 684 37.95 -78.74 -0.02
CA ASN A 684 38.89 -78.40 1.05
C ASN A 684 38.73 -76.94 1.45
N ARG A 685 38.78 -76.65 2.75
CA ARG A 685 38.72 -75.28 3.28
C ARG A 685 40.02 -74.55 2.98
N VAL A 686 39.92 -73.34 2.44
CA VAL A 686 41.08 -72.49 2.15
C VAL A 686 41.26 -71.52 3.31
N ILE A 687 42.46 -71.48 3.91
CA ILE A 687 42.78 -70.58 5.02
C ILE A 687 43.65 -69.44 4.45
N PRO A 688 43.11 -68.23 4.22
CA PRO A 688 43.85 -67.13 3.60
C PRO A 688 45.17 -66.81 4.34
N ALA A 689 45.16 -66.85 5.67
CA ALA A 689 46.34 -66.57 6.49
C ALA A 689 47.50 -67.59 6.31
N LYS A 690 47.23 -68.81 5.82
CA LYS A 690 48.25 -69.83 5.52
C LYS A 690 48.75 -69.77 4.09
N ALA A 691 48.04 -69.07 3.20
CA ALA A 691 48.47 -68.81 1.83
C ALA A 691 49.51 -67.69 1.82
N ARG A 692 50.74 -68.00 2.28
CA ARG A 692 51.90 -67.13 2.04
C ARG A 692 52.47 -67.48 0.66
N MET A 693 52.37 -66.54 -0.27
CA MET A 693 53.26 -66.47 -1.43
C MET A 693 54.46 -65.59 -1.10
#